data_AF-A0A410W8D1-F1
#
_entry.id   AF-A0A410W8D1-F1
#
_cell.length_a   1.000
_cell.length_b   1.000
_cell.length_c   1.000
_cell.angle_alpha   90.00
_cell.angle_beta   90.00
_cell.angle_gamma   90.00
#
_symmetry.space_group_name_H-M   'P 1'
#
loop_
_entity.id
_entity.type
_entity.pdbx_description
1 polymer ?
#
loop_
_entity_poly.entity_id
_entity_poly.type
_entity_poly.pdbx_seq_one_letter_code
_entity_poly.pdbx_strand_id
1 'polypeptide(L)'
;MQQHVITPELVRLDQPMGNSPEEVIEHLALLLHEAGRASSASTLAEDAKAREAKSPTGVPGGVAIPHCRSEAVSTPTLGFARLDQPVDFGGPDGAADLVFLIAAPAGGGKEHLKLLSKLARALVRKEFLAALRDAEDPAAIVSRIDEVLGNGNAQPKATAAAAPSNDAESGTARTKILAITACPTGIAHTYMAADALSQAADGMDNVELHVETQGSSSVTPFAPEVIEAADAVIFATDVGVKDRERFANLPVVESGVKRAINEPKQMIEEAIAAASNPQARRVQASTKASSSDAGAEQGLSTAKKVQQAVMTGVSYMVPFVAAGGLLLALGFLIGGYDMAGGWKVLATDYSLGNLPGHEVMVDGELMRFDRAGLALYLGAVLFATGQMAMGFIVAALSGYIAYALAGRPGIAPGFVGGAVSVMIGAGFIGGLVTGLLAGVVAMWLGQRAVPRVVASLMPVVIIPLLTSLVVGLAMFLLLGRPLAGVMTGLQDWLGSMSGSSAVLLGIILGLMMCFDLGGPVNKAAYLFATAGLSTGDDSSMKIMAAVMAAGMVPPIALSLATLMRKHLFTPAEQENGKSAWLLGLSFVSEGAIPFAAADPFRVIPSMMVGGAVTGAISMATGTTSRAPHGGIFVLFAIHPLWGFLLALVAGTITSAVLVVAAKQFWPNKALEASARAQAA
;
A
#
# COMPACT_ATOMS: atom_id res chain seq x y z
N MET A 1 2.30 36.15 -20.97
CA MET A 1 1.66 36.35 -19.65
C MET A 1 1.22 34.99 -19.15
N GLN A 2 1.63 34.56 -17.96
CA GLN A 2 1.02 33.38 -17.33
C GLN A 2 -0.43 33.75 -17.04
N GLN A 3 -1.39 33.01 -17.62
CA GLN A 3 -2.80 33.23 -17.33
C GLN A 3 -3.11 32.62 -15.97
N HIS A 4 -3.51 33.47 -15.01
CA HIS A 4 -3.98 33.02 -13.70
C HIS A 4 -5.26 32.21 -13.86
N VAL A 5 -5.34 31.12 -13.08
CA VAL A 5 -6.46 30.16 -13.08
C VAL A 5 -7.71 30.77 -12.45
N ILE A 6 -7.55 31.76 -11.57
CA ILE A 6 -8.63 32.57 -10.99
C ILE A 6 -8.25 34.06 -11.05
N THR A 7 -9.25 34.93 -11.17
CA THR A 7 -9.12 36.39 -11.18
C THR A 7 -10.28 37.00 -10.39
N PRO A 8 -10.21 38.27 -9.96
CA PRO A 8 -11.28 38.87 -9.15
C PRO A 8 -12.66 38.84 -9.85
N GLU A 9 -12.66 38.93 -11.18
CA GLU A 9 -13.87 38.83 -12.01
C GLU A 9 -14.56 37.46 -11.92
N LEU A 10 -13.83 36.40 -11.57
CA LEU A 10 -14.29 35.01 -11.44
C LEU A 10 -14.76 34.65 -10.02
N VAL A 11 -14.91 35.65 -9.16
CA VAL A 11 -15.34 35.50 -7.77
C VAL A 11 -16.69 36.20 -7.56
N ARG A 12 -17.60 35.54 -6.86
CA ARG A 12 -18.85 36.12 -6.33
C ARG A 12 -18.91 35.89 -4.82
N LEU A 13 -19.23 36.95 -4.09
CA LEU A 13 -19.33 36.92 -2.62
C LEU A 13 -20.73 37.38 -2.23
N ASP A 14 -21.38 36.58 -1.39
CA ASP A 14 -22.62 36.92 -0.66
C ASP A 14 -23.75 37.38 -1.59
N GLN A 15 -23.87 36.73 -2.75
CA GLN A 15 -24.91 36.99 -3.74
C GLN A 15 -25.82 35.77 -3.91
N PRO A 16 -27.11 35.96 -4.24
CA PRO A 16 -28.00 34.86 -4.56
C PRO A 16 -27.54 34.14 -5.83
N MET A 17 -27.23 32.85 -5.72
CA MET A 17 -26.79 32.00 -6.85
C MET A 17 -27.80 30.87 -7.18
N GLY A 18 -29.02 30.97 -6.62
CA GLY A 18 -30.05 29.94 -6.71
C GLY A 18 -30.08 29.01 -5.49
N ASN A 19 -31.07 28.13 -5.46
CA ASN A 19 -31.39 27.25 -4.32
C ASN A 19 -31.10 25.77 -4.61
N SER A 20 -30.50 25.47 -5.75
CA SER A 20 -30.15 24.12 -6.19
C SER A 20 -28.72 24.05 -6.74
N PRO A 21 -28.04 22.90 -6.66
CA PRO A 21 -26.73 22.70 -7.26
C PRO A 21 -26.68 23.10 -8.75
N GLU A 22 -27.75 22.80 -9.48
CA GLU A 22 -27.88 23.09 -10.90
C GLU A 22 -27.89 24.59 -11.17
N GLU A 23 -28.65 25.37 -10.40
CA GLU A 23 -28.70 26.83 -10.52
C GLU A 23 -27.34 27.46 -10.17
N VAL A 24 -26.69 27.01 -9.09
CA VAL A 24 -25.38 27.54 -8.70
C VAL A 24 -24.33 27.25 -9.78
N ILE A 25 -24.36 26.05 -10.38
CA ILE A 25 -23.49 25.68 -11.50
C ILE A 25 -23.77 26.55 -12.74
N GLU A 26 -25.03 26.86 -13.06
CA GLU A 26 -25.37 27.77 -14.17
C GLU A 26 -24.79 29.16 -13.96
N HIS A 27 -24.96 29.74 -12.77
CA HIS A 27 -24.45 31.08 -12.46
C HIS A 27 -22.92 31.12 -12.50
N LEU A 28 -22.24 30.10 -11.99
CA LEU A 28 -20.77 30.00 -12.10
C LEU A 28 -20.29 29.75 -13.54
N ALA A 29 -21.03 29.01 -14.35
CA ALA A 29 -20.68 28.83 -15.76
C ALA A 29 -20.87 30.12 -16.57
N LEU A 30 -21.93 30.88 -16.28
CA LEU A 30 -22.16 32.21 -16.87
C LEU A 30 -21.04 33.18 -16.48
N LEU A 31 -20.65 33.19 -15.20
CA LEU A 31 -19.53 33.96 -14.68
C LEU A 31 -18.22 33.70 -15.45
N LEU A 32 -17.92 32.42 -15.69
CA LEU A 32 -16.74 32.01 -16.45
C LEU A 32 -16.81 32.45 -17.92
N HIS A 33 -18.00 32.42 -18.51
CA HIS A 33 -18.23 32.90 -19.87
C HIS A 33 -18.07 34.42 -20.00
N GLU A 34 -18.68 35.20 -19.11
CA GLU A 34 -18.60 36.67 -19.10
C GLU A 34 -17.16 37.16 -18.91
N ALA A 35 -16.36 36.45 -18.10
CA ALA A 35 -14.92 36.70 -17.93
C ALA A 35 -14.06 36.19 -19.09
N GLY A 36 -14.66 35.71 -20.19
CA GLY A 36 -13.97 35.23 -21.38
C GLY A 36 -13.22 33.91 -21.21
N ARG A 37 -13.51 33.14 -20.15
CA ARG A 37 -12.85 31.85 -19.87
C ARG A 37 -13.53 30.65 -20.51
N ALA A 38 -14.78 30.82 -20.95
CA ALA A 38 -15.53 29.81 -21.69
C ALA A 38 -16.18 30.42 -22.94
N SER A 39 -16.22 29.68 -24.05
CA SER A 39 -16.89 30.08 -25.29
C SER A 39 -18.41 29.97 -25.22
N SER A 40 -18.94 29.16 -24.30
CA SER A 40 -20.37 28.90 -24.11
C SER A 40 -20.67 28.61 -22.63
N ALA A 41 -21.51 29.46 -22.01
CA ALA A 41 -21.99 29.23 -20.65
C ALA A 41 -22.87 27.98 -20.54
N SER A 42 -23.77 27.76 -21.51
CA SER A 42 -24.72 26.64 -21.50
C SER A 42 -24.00 25.29 -21.59
N THR A 43 -23.05 25.17 -22.53
CA THR A 43 -22.26 23.94 -22.70
C THR A 43 -21.44 23.63 -21.44
N LEU A 44 -20.80 24.63 -20.84
CA LEU A 44 -20.04 24.45 -19.61
C LEU A 44 -20.93 24.03 -18.44
N ALA A 45 -22.10 24.65 -18.29
CA ALA A 45 -23.08 24.30 -17.26
C ALA A 45 -23.59 22.87 -17.43
N GLU A 46 -23.94 22.46 -18.65
CA GLU A 46 -24.37 21.10 -18.96
C GLU A 46 -23.30 20.06 -18.60
N ASP A 47 -22.04 20.30 -18.97
CA ASP A 47 -20.92 19.40 -18.66
C ASP A 47 -20.68 19.27 -17.14
N ALA A 48 -20.78 20.38 -16.41
CA ALA A 48 -20.63 20.40 -14.95
C ALA A 48 -21.79 19.69 -14.24
N LYS A 49 -23.04 19.94 -14.64
CA LYS A 49 -24.22 19.24 -14.09
C LYS A 49 -24.20 17.75 -14.40
N ALA A 50 -23.80 17.37 -15.62
CA ALA A 50 -23.68 15.97 -16.01
C ALA A 50 -22.63 15.23 -15.16
N ARG A 51 -21.59 15.93 -14.68
CA ARG A 51 -20.62 15.37 -13.73
C ARG A 51 -21.18 15.33 -12.31
N GLU A 52 -21.87 16.37 -11.86
CA GLU A 52 -22.51 16.43 -10.53
C GLU A 52 -23.51 15.28 -10.35
N ALA A 53 -24.37 15.04 -11.34
CA ALA A 53 -25.40 13.99 -11.32
C ALA A 53 -24.85 12.56 -11.19
N LYS A 54 -23.57 12.32 -11.54
CA LYS A 54 -22.94 11.00 -11.40
C LYS A 54 -22.51 10.70 -9.96
N SER A 55 -22.08 11.73 -9.25
CA SER A 55 -21.63 11.63 -7.85
C SER A 55 -21.59 13.04 -7.28
N PRO A 56 -22.28 13.27 -6.14
CA PRO A 56 -22.26 14.56 -5.45
C PRO A 56 -20.83 15.03 -5.19
N THR A 57 -20.61 16.35 -5.26
CA THR A 57 -19.28 16.96 -5.09
C THR A 57 -19.11 17.76 -3.80
N GLY A 58 -20.08 17.66 -2.89
CA GLY A 58 -19.93 18.14 -1.52
C GLY A 58 -18.80 17.40 -0.78
N VAL A 59 -17.96 18.15 -0.09
CA VAL A 59 -16.85 17.66 0.73
C VAL A 59 -16.93 18.25 2.15
N PRO A 60 -16.24 17.67 3.15
CA PRO A 60 -16.26 18.20 4.51
C PRO A 60 -15.87 19.68 4.59
N GLY A 61 -16.44 20.40 5.55
CA GLY A 61 -16.17 21.81 5.82
C GLY A 61 -17.13 22.79 5.15
N GLY A 62 -18.31 22.34 4.69
CA GLY A 62 -19.31 23.19 4.02
C GLY A 62 -18.89 23.62 2.61
N VAL A 63 -18.18 22.75 1.88
CA VAL A 63 -17.60 23.09 0.58
C VAL A 63 -18.17 22.18 -0.52
N ALA A 64 -18.41 22.73 -1.70
CA ALA A 64 -18.71 21.98 -2.92
C ALA A 64 -17.66 22.24 -4.00
N ILE A 65 -17.29 21.20 -4.75
CA ILE A 65 -16.27 21.28 -5.81
C ILE A 65 -16.82 20.71 -7.13
N PRO A 66 -17.87 21.32 -7.72
CA PRO A 66 -18.31 20.93 -9.06
C PRO A 66 -17.14 21.10 -10.04
N HIS A 67 -16.89 20.10 -10.86
CA HIS A 67 -15.77 20.11 -11.79
C HIS A 67 -16.14 19.41 -13.09
N CYS A 68 -15.61 19.88 -14.21
CA CYS A 68 -15.81 19.21 -15.50
C CYS A 68 -14.66 19.41 -16.46
N ARG A 69 -14.66 18.56 -17.48
CA ARG A 69 -13.92 18.81 -18.70
C ARG A 69 -14.93 19.25 -19.75
N SER A 70 -14.65 20.36 -20.42
CA SER A 70 -15.56 20.93 -21.41
C SER A 70 -14.79 21.39 -22.64
N GLU A 71 -15.40 21.23 -23.82
CA GLU A 71 -14.92 21.82 -25.07
C GLU A 71 -15.09 23.35 -25.08
N ALA A 72 -15.99 23.88 -24.22
CA ALA A 72 -16.20 25.31 -24.08
C ALA A 72 -15.02 26.03 -23.42
N VAL A 73 -14.07 25.30 -22.80
CA VAL A 73 -12.97 25.87 -22.03
C VAL A 73 -11.64 25.61 -22.73
N SER A 74 -10.92 26.68 -23.07
CA SER A 74 -9.61 26.61 -23.75
C SER A 74 -8.43 26.60 -22.78
N THR A 75 -8.61 27.14 -21.57
CA THR A 75 -7.59 27.23 -20.52
C THR A 75 -8.16 26.82 -19.17
N PRO A 76 -7.46 26.03 -18.33
CA PRO A 76 -7.94 25.68 -17.00
C PRO A 76 -8.34 26.93 -16.20
N THR A 77 -9.55 26.92 -15.64
CA THR A 77 -10.12 28.07 -14.95
C THR A 77 -10.88 27.63 -13.71
N LEU A 78 -10.93 28.51 -12.71
CA LEU A 78 -11.59 28.32 -11.44
C LEU A 78 -12.58 29.47 -11.20
N GLY A 79 -13.85 29.14 -11.03
CA GLY A 79 -14.86 30.04 -10.50
C GLY A 79 -15.10 29.78 -9.03
N PHE A 80 -15.35 30.83 -8.26
CA PHE A 80 -15.64 30.71 -6.84
C PHE A 80 -16.87 31.52 -6.45
N ALA A 81 -17.73 30.92 -5.62
CA ALA A 81 -18.84 31.60 -4.98
C ALA A 81 -18.85 31.33 -3.47
N ARG A 82 -19.01 32.39 -2.67
CA ARG A 82 -19.49 32.32 -1.29
C ARG A 82 -20.98 32.64 -1.29
N LEU A 83 -21.81 31.67 -0.88
CA LEU A 83 -23.27 31.75 -0.92
C LEU A 83 -23.82 32.40 0.35
N ASP A 84 -24.80 33.29 0.19
CA ASP A 84 -25.58 33.84 1.31
C ASP A 84 -26.58 32.81 1.88
N GLN A 85 -27.06 31.91 1.02
CA GLN A 85 -27.87 30.74 1.38
C GLN A 85 -27.13 29.45 0.98
N PRO A 86 -26.70 28.62 1.95
CA PRO A 86 -26.02 27.37 1.65
C PRO A 86 -26.89 26.39 0.85
N VAL A 87 -26.31 25.70 -0.13
CA VAL A 87 -27.01 24.76 -1.02
C VAL A 87 -26.47 23.34 -0.81
N ASP A 88 -27.35 22.33 -0.80
CA ASP A 88 -26.96 20.94 -0.58
C ASP A 88 -26.40 20.27 -1.85
N PHE A 89 -25.06 20.11 -1.88
CA PHE A 89 -24.31 19.37 -2.90
C PHE A 89 -24.00 17.91 -2.46
N GLY A 90 -24.77 17.35 -1.52
CA GLY A 90 -24.63 15.98 -1.04
C GLY A 90 -23.35 15.73 -0.21
N GLY A 91 -22.89 16.76 0.51
CA GLY A 91 -21.71 16.69 1.38
C GLY A 91 -22.00 16.01 2.73
N PRO A 92 -20.98 15.43 3.40
CA PRO A 92 -21.14 14.72 4.67
C PRO A 92 -21.55 15.65 5.84
N ASP A 93 -21.27 16.95 5.72
CA ASP A 93 -21.58 17.98 6.72
C ASP A 93 -22.87 18.77 6.38
N GLY A 94 -23.60 18.36 5.34
CA GLY A 94 -24.79 19.06 4.84
C GLY A 94 -24.48 20.12 3.78
N ALA A 95 -25.28 21.19 3.77
CA ALA A 95 -25.23 22.23 2.74
C ALA A 95 -23.90 23.00 2.71
N ALA A 96 -23.47 23.36 1.50
CA ALA A 96 -22.23 24.08 1.24
C ALA A 96 -22.47 25.57 1.04
N ASP A 97 -21.66 26.40 1.69
CA ASP A 97 -21.63 27.86 1.53
C ASP A 97 -20.45 28.32 0.65
N LEU A 98 -19.45 27.46 0.44
CA LEU A 98 -18.31 27.72 -0.44
C LEU A 98 -18.35 26.79 -1.66
N VAL A 99 -18.41 27.34 -2.87
CA VAL A 99 -18.52 26.56 -4.11
C VAL A 99 -17.40 26.90 -5.08
N PHE A 100 -16.68 25.87 -5.54
CA PHE A 100 -15.55 25.98 -6.46
C PHE A 100 -15.87 25.27 -7.78
N LEU A 101 -16.21 26.01 -8.84
CA LEU A 101 -16.35 25.44 -10.17
C LEU A 101 -14.99 25.32 -10.85
N ILE A 102 -14.48 24.10 -10.99
CA ILE A 102 -13.21 23.83 -11.67
C ILE A 102 -13.47 23.33 -13.09
N ALA A 103 -13.14 24.14 -14.10
CA ALA A 103 -13.33 23.77 -15.49
C ALA A 103 -12.00 23.62 -16.23
N ALA A 104 -11.87 22.56 -17.04
CA ALA A 104 -10.68 22.30 -17.83
C ALA A 104 -10.99 21.94 -19.28
N PRO A 105 -10.05 22.15 -20.22
CA PRO A 105 -10.20 21.72 -21.60
C PRO A 105 -10.34 20.20 -21.71
N ALA A 106 -11.12 19.73 -22.69
CA ALA A 106 -11.35 18.30 -22.93
C ALA A 106 -10.05 17.44 -23.01
N GLY A 107 -8.95 18.01 -23.51
CA GLY A 107 -7.63 17.36 -23.63
C GLY A 107 -6.62 17.60 -22.47
N GLY A 108 -6.95 18.42 -21.47
CA GLY A 108 -6.02 18.96 -20.46
C GLY A 108 -5.77 18.08 -19.22
N GLY A 109 -5.46 16.79 -19.40
CA GLY A 109 -5.53 15.80 -18.31
C GLY A 109 -4.56 15.97 -17.12
N LYS A 110 -3.35 16.50 -17.29
CA LYS A 110 -2.30 16.48 -16.23
C LYS A 110 -2.23 17.74 -15.39
N GLU A 111 -2.40 18.92 -15.97
CA GLU A 111 -2.33 20.20 -15.24
C GLU A 111 -3.56 20.44 -14.37
N HIS A 112 -4.74 20.08 -14.88
CA HIS A 112 -6.00 20.16 -14.12
C HIS A 112 -5.99 19.26 -12.88
N LEU A 113 -5.49 18.01 -12.99
CA LEU A 113 -5.37 17.12 -11.82
C LEU A 113 -4.41 17.66 -10.77
N LYS A 114 -3.35 18.37 -11.18
CA LYS A 114 -2.39 19.02 -10.26
C LYS A 114 -3.04 20.18 -9.52
N LEU A 115 -3.84 21.00 -10.20
CA LEU A 115 -4.63 22.09 -9.60
C LEU A 115 -5.68 21.54 -8.62
N LEU A 116 -6.46 20.55 -9.06
CA LEU A 116 -7.49 19.90 -8.24
C LEU A 116 -6.87 19.26 -6.99
N SER A 117 -5.72 18.60 -7.13
CA SER A 117 -5.02 18.00 -5.98
C SER A 117 -4.46 19.04 -5.01
N LYS A 118 -4.02 20.22 -5.48
CA LYS A 118 -3.54 21.31 -4.60
C LYS A 118 -4.70 21.98 -3.87
N LEU A 119 -5.76 22.33 -4.60
CA LEU A 119 -6.93 22.99 -4.02
C LEU A 119 -7.66 22.06 -3.04
N ALA A 120 -7.90 20.79 -3.41
CA ALA A 120 -8.53 19.82 -2.51
C ALA A 120 -7.75 19.62 -1.19
N ARG A 121 -6.41 19.66 -1.21
CA ARG A 121 -5.58 19.62 0.01
C ARG A 121 -5.71 20.87 0.87
N ALA A 122 -5.86 22.05 0.26
CA ALA A 122 -6.06 23.28 1.00
C ALA A 122 -7.46 23.38 1.60
N LEU A 123 -8.47 22.84 0.93
CA LEU A 123 -9.86 22.84 1.40
C LEU A 123 -10.08 21.98 2.66
N VAL A 124 -9.13 21.11 3.02
CA VAL A 124 -9.17 20.38 4.31
C VAL A 124 -8.71 21.26 5.49
N ARG A 125 -8.01 22.36 5.23
CA ARG A 125 -7.44 23.23 6.27
C ARG A 125 -8.50 24.19 6.79
N LYS A 126 -8.83 24.11 8.07
CA LYS A 126 -9.88 24.94 8.70
C LYS A 126 -9.56 26.42 8.62
N GLU A 127 -8.29 26.79 8.76
CA GLU A 127 -7.78 28.16 8.70
C GLU A 127 -7.95 28.75 7.30
N PHE A 128 -7.76 27.93 6.26
CA PHE A 128 -7.97 28.36 4.88
C PHE A 128 -9.45 28.60 4.60
N LEU A 129 -10.33 27.68 5.02
CA LEU A 129 -11.77 27.86 4.86
C LEU A 129 -12.29 29.06 5.65
N ALA A 130 -11.80 29.27 6.88
CA ALA A 130 -12.12 30.47 7.67
C ALA A 130 -11.68 31.74 6.94
N ALA A 131 -10.44 31.78 6.42
CA ALA A 131 -9.95 32.94 5.67
C ALA A 131 -10.78 33.26 4.41
N LEU A 132 -11.37 32.25 3.75
CA LEU A 132 -12.27 32.48 2.61
C LEU A 132 -13.65 32.97 3.05
N ARG A 133 -14.14 32.56 4.22
CA ARG A 133 -15.39 33.07 4.82
C ARG A 133 -15.25 34.49 5.36
N ASP A 134 -14.07 34.84 5.85
CA ASP A 134 -13.77 36.16 6.41
C ASP A 134 -13.32 37.17 5.35
N ALA A 135 -13.06 36.74 4.11
CA ALA A 135 -12.62 37.63 3.04
C ALA A 135 -13.68 38.68 2.69
N GLU A 136 -13.29 39.96 2.73
CA GLU A 136 -14.20 41.08 2.49
C GLU A 136 -14.39 41.41 0.99
N ASP A 137 -13.44 40.99 0.14
CA ASP A 137 -13.47 41.31 -1.29
C ASP A 137 -12.95 40.17 -2.20
N PRO A 138 -13.30 40.19 -3.50
CA PRO A 138 -12.82 39.23 -4.49
C PRO A 138 -11.30 39.12 -4.64
N ALA A 139 -10.55 40.20 -4.39
CA ALA A 139 -9.10 40.19 -4.53
C ALA A 139 -8.43 39.43 -3.38
N ALA A 140 -8.99 39.51 -2.16
CA ALA A 140 -8.55 38.73 -1.02
C ALA A 140 -8.72 37.22 -1.25
N ILE A 141 -9.84 36.79 -1.84
CA ILE A 141 -10.06 35.40 -2.26
C ILE A 141 -9.00 34.94 -3.26
N VAL A 142 -8.77 35.73 -4.31
CA VAL A 142 -7.77 35.41 -5.34
C VAL A 142 -6.38 35.27 -4.75
N SER A 143 -5.98 36.20 -3.87
CA SER A 143 -4.68 36.14 -3.19
C SER A 143 -4.52 34.85 -2.39
N ARG A 144 -5.54 34.46 -1.61
CA ARG A 144 -5.52 33.23 -0.81
C ARG A 144 -5.44 31.97 -1.68
N ILE A 145 -6.17 31.96 -2.79
CA ILE A 145 -6.15 30.83 -3.72
C ILE A 145 -4.82 30.76 -4.47
N ASP A 146 -4.25 31.87 -4.92
CA ASP A 146 -2.96 31.91 -5.63
C ASP A 146 -1.77 31.55 -4.72
N GLU A 147 -1.84 31.88 -3.42
CA GLU A 147 -0.89 31.42 -2.38
C GLU A 147 -0.85 29.88 -2.33
N VAL A 148 -2.01 29.23 -2.34
CA VAL A 148 -2.14 27.76 -2.34
C VAL A 148 -1.70 27.14 -3.67
N LEU A 149 -2.05 27.78 -4.79
CA LEU A 149 -1.73 27.26 -6.12
C LEU A 149 -0.25 27.47 -6.48
N GLY A 150 0.46 28.35 -5.77
CA GLY A 150 1.87 28.70 -5.99
C GLY A 150 2.07 29.67 -7.15
N ASN A 151 1.06 30.50 -7.43
CA ASN A 151 1.03 31.47 -8.54
C ASN A 151 1.14 32.94 -8.06
N GLY A 152 1.24 33.16 -6.75
CA GLY A 152 1.36 34.50 -6.18
C GLY A 152 2.63 35.22 -6.65
N ASN A 153 2.47 36.45 -7.12
CA ASN A 153 3.56 37.42 -7.23
C ASN A 153 4.00 37.81 -5.82
N ALA A 154 4.81 36.96 -5.17
CA ALA A 154 5.58 37.40 -4.04
C ALA A 154 6.61 38.42 -4.57
N GLN A 155 6.33 39.71 -4.35
CA GLN A 155 7.40 40.70 -4.35
C GLN A 155 8.48 40.19 -3.39
N PRO A 156 9.75 40.13 -3.83
CA PRO A 156 10.84 39.82 -2.93
C PRO A 156 10.84 40.90 -1.85
N LYS A 157 10.51 40.53 -0.62
CA LYS A 157 10.76 41.41 0.52
C LYS A 157 12.27 41.54 0.60
N ALA A 158 12.77 42.69 0.15
CA ALA A 158 14.17 43.05 0.13
C ALA A 158 14.77 42.76 1.50
N THR A 159 15.94 42.13 1.48
CA THR A 159 16.86 41.95 2.60
C THR A 159 17.28 43.34 3.08
N ALA A 160 16.48 43.95 3.96
CA ALA A 160 16.88 45.11 4.72
C ALA A 160 17.72 44.61 5.89
N ALA A 161 19.01 44.93 5.83
CA ALA A 161 19.95 44.75 6.92
C ALA A 161 19.37 45.30 8.23
N ALA A 162 19.26 44.45 9.25
CA ALA A 162 18.95 44.87 10.60
C ALA A 162 20.18 45.55 11.21
N ALA A 163 20.14 46.88 11.31
CA ALA A 163 20.82 47.60 12.39
C ALA A 163 20.03 47.36 13.70
N PRO A 164 20.68 47.40 14.88
CA PRO A 164 20.15 46.78 16.09
C PRO A 164 19.04 47.64 16.69
N SER A 165 17.83 47.10 16.75
CA SER A 165 16.82 47.53 17.71
C SER A 165 16.89 46.60 18.92
N ASN A 166 17.34 47.17 20.03
CA ASN A 166 17.18 46.59 21.37
C ASN A 166 15.68 46.48 21.67
N ASP A 167 15.10 45.32 21.38
CA ASP A 167 13.91 44.85 22.09
C ASP A 167 14.09 43.36 22.34
N ALA A 168 14.51 43.08 23.57
CA ALA A 168 14.54 41.75 24.13
C ALA A 168 13.09 41.34 24.44
N GLU A 169 12.45 40.65 23.51
CA GLU A 169 11.26 39.83 23.78
C GLU A 169 11.45 38.40 23.27
N SER A 170 11.15 37.46 24.15
CA SER A 170 11.46 36.03 24.13
C SER A 170 10.72 35.27 23.01
N GLY A 171 11.33 35.11 21.84
CA GLY A 171 10.91 34.14 20.83
C GLY A 171 11.58 32.78 21.04
N THR A 172 10.81 31.73 21.30
CA THR A 172 11.31 30.35 21.40
C THR A 172 11.91 29.91 20.06
N ALA A 173 13.20 29.55 20.05
CA ALA A 173 13.88 29.04 18.85
C ALA A 173 13.23 27.72 18.39
N ARG A 174 12.78 27.66 17.13
CA ARG A 174 12.18 26.46 16.53
C ARG A 174 13.27 25.50 16.07
N THR A 175 13.11 24.21 16.38
CA THR A 175 14.02 23.15 15.92
C THR A 175 13.68 22.79 14.47
N LYS A 176 14.66 22.84 13.58
CA LYS A 176 14.51 22.52 12.16
C LYS A 176 14.70 21.03 11.91
N ILE A 177 13.65 20.38 11.40
CA ILE A 177 13.63 18.93 11.21
C ILE A 177 13.33 18.63 9.74
N LEU A 178 14.13 17.75 9.15
CA LEU A 178 13.83 17.18 7.84
C LEU A 178 13.13 15.84 8.02
N ALA A 179 12.15 15.51 7.20
CA ALA A 179 11.55 14.18 7.16
C ALA A 179 11.62 13.58 5.76
N ILE A 180 12.04 12.33 5.68
CA ILE A 180 11.99 11.52 4.47
C ILE A 180 10.94 10.45 4.64
N THR A 181 9.98 10.39 3.71
CA THR A 181 8.96 9.33 3.70
C THR A 181 9.11 8.44 2.47
N ALA A 182 9.00 7.13 2.66
CA ALA A 182 9.12 6.17 1.56
C ALA A 182 8.44 4.83 1.87
N CYS A 183 7.53 4.39 1.02
CA CYS A 183 6.95 3.04 1.06
C CYS A 183 7.20 2.30 -0.26
N PRO A 184 7.15 0.95 -0.29
CA PRO A 184 7.51 0.18 -1.48
C PRO A 184 6.66 0.53 -2.71
N THR A 185 5.37 0.77 -2.51
CA THR A 185 4.46 1.17 -3.61
C THR A 185 4.62 2.64 -3.98
N GLY A 186 5.12 3.47 -3.07
CA GLY A 186 5.35 4.90 -3.29
C GLY A 186 4.08 5.73 -3.54
N ILE A 187 2.89 5.19 -3.25
CA ILE A 187 1.60 5.85 -3.43
C ILE A 187 1.09 6.28 -2.04
N ALA A 188 0.07 5.61 -1.48
CA ALA A 188 -0.67 6.12 -0.32
C ALA A 188 0.20 6.36 0.92
N HIS A 189 0.86 5.33 1.46
CA HIS A 189 1.55 5.48 2.75
C HIS A 189 2.74 6.44 2.74
N THR A 190 3.36 6.69 1.58
CA THR A 190 4.44 7.68 1.46
C THR A 190 3.89 9.09 1.68
N TYR A 191 2.77 9.42 1.02
CA TYR A 191 2.12 10.71 1.15
C TYR A 191 1.37 10.85 2.48
N MET A 192 0.67 9.81 2.94
CA MET A 192 -0.01 9.83 4.24
C MET A 192 0.96 10.08 5.41
N ALA A 193 2.15 9.46 5.39
CA ALA A 193 3.16 9.73 6.40
C ALA A 193 3.68 11.17 6.33
N ALA A 194 3.84 11.72 5.12
CA ALA A 194 4.29 13.09 4.93
C ALA A 194 3.24 14.10 5.41
N ASP A 195 1.97 13.86 5.08
CA ASP A 195 0.84 14.69 5.49
C ASP A 195 0.64 14.61 7.01
N ALA A 196 0.71 13.42 7.61
CA ALA A 196 0.57 13.24 9.06
C ALA A 196 1.69 13.94 9.85
N LEU A 197 2.95 13.83 9.42
CA LEU A 197 4.06 14.54 10.04
C LEU A 197 3.92 16.06 9.86
N SER A 198 3.56 16.53 8.67
CA SER A 198 3.33 17.96 8.41
C SER A 198 2.22 18.52 9.29
N GLN A 199 1.07 17.84 9.36
CA GLN A 199 -0.06 18.26 10.19
C GLN A 199 0.28 18.28 11.69
N ALA A 200 1.06 17.32 12.17
CA ALA A 200 1.49 17.33 13.57
C ALA A 200 2.47 18.46 13.86
N ALA A 201 3.38 18.76 12.93
CA ALA A 201 4.33 19.87 13.06
C ALA A 201 3.63 21.24 13.03
N ASP A 202 2.60 21.42 12.18
CA ASP A 202 1.82 22.66 12.10
C ASP A 202 1.13 22.99 13.44
N GLY A 203 0.82 21.98 14.26
CA GLY A 203 0.27 22.13 15.61
C GLY A 203 1.29 22.32 16.73
N MET A 204 2.57 22.51 16.42
CA MET A 204 3.68 22.61 17.38
C MET A 204 4.47 23.91 17.19
N ASP A 205 4.54 24.75 18.23
CA ASP A 205 5.19 26.08 18.14
C ASP A 205 6.73 26.03 18.10
N ASN A 206 7.32 24.89 18.46
CA ASN A 206 8.76 24.71 18.68
C ASN A 206 9.47 23.93 17.56
N VAL A 207 8.82 23.66 16.43
CA VAL A 207 9.38 22.89 15.31
C VAL A 207 9.13 23.58 13.97
N GLU A 208 10.08 23.42 13.06
CA GLU A 208 9.94 23.71 11.63
C GLU A 208 10.23 22.41 10.86
N LEU A 209 9.21 21.84 10.21
CA LEU A 209 9.34 20.55 9.51
C LEU A 209 9.34 20.73 7.99
N HIS A 210 10.32 20.15 7.31
CA HIS A 210 10.34 20.01 5.85
C HIS A 210 10.27 18.54 5.46
N VAL A 211 9.45 18.18 4.47
CA VAL A 211 9.26 16.77 4.07
C VAL A 211 9.64 16.50 2.63
N GLU A 212 10.51 15.52 2.40
CA GLU A 212 10.86 14.97 1.08
C GLU A 212 10.19 13.60 0.91
N THR A 213 9.26 13.51 -0.04
CA THR A 213 8.57 12.25 -0.37
C THR A 213 9.36 11.47 -1.42
N GLN A 214 9.74 10.23 -1.10
CA GLN A 214 10.46 9.34 -2.01
C GLN A 214 9.55 8.24 -2.56
N GLY A 215 8.43 8.65 -3.17
CA GLY A 215 7.39 7.77 -3.70
C GLY A 215 7.58 7.34 -5.16
N SER A 216 6.46 6.92 -5.79
CA SER A 216 6.38 6.53 -7.21
C SER A 216 6.32 7.74 -8.15
N SER A 217 6.04 8.92 -7.61
CA SER A 217 6.13 10.20 -8.32
C SER A 217 7.56 10.76 -8.29
N SER A 218 7.80 11.84 -9.04
CA SER A 218 9.07 12.57 -9.02
C SER A 218 9.42 13.03 -7.61
N VAL A 219 10.59 12.60 -7.12
CA VAL A 219 11.18 13.09 -5.87
C VAL A 219 11.67 14.51 -6.11
N THR A 220 11.37 15.42 -5.18
CA THR A 220 11.97 16.77 -5.15
C THR A 220 12.97 16.79 -4.00
N PRO A 221 14.27 16.55 -4.26
CA PRO A 221 15.25 16.42 -3.20
C PRO A 221 15.48 17.76 -2.49
N PHE A 222 15.78 17.74 -1.19
CA PHE A 222 16.22 18.95 -0.49
C PHE A 222 17.50 19.52 -1.10
N ALA A 223 17.55 20.86 -1.17
CA ALA A 223 18.76 21.59 -1.52
C ALA A 223 19.82 21.41 -0.40
N PRO A 224 21.12 21.36 -0.73
CA PRO A 224 22.18 21.15 0.27
C PRO A 224 22.12 22.12 1.45
N GLU A 225 21.76 23.38 1.18
CA GLU A 225 21.67 24.45 2.19
C GLU A 225 20.57 24.17 3.23
N VAL A 226 19.48 23.51 2.81
CA VAL A 226 18.39 23.10 3.71
C VAL A 226 18.83 21.94 4.60
N ILE A 227 19.69 21.06 4.08
CA ILE A 227 20.23 19.92 4.83
C ILE A 227 21.27 20.37 5.86
N GLU A 228 22.14 21.32 5.49
CA GLU A 228 23.12 21.90 6.40
C GLU A 228 22.47 22.70 7.55
N ALA A 229 21.33 23.33 7.31
CA ALA A 229 20.60 24.12 8.30
C ALA A 229 19.69 23.29 9.23
N ALA A 230 19.63 21.96 9.06
CA ALA A 230 18.76 21.09 9.84
C ALA A 230 19.39 20.68 11.17
N ASP A 231 18.56 20.59 12.22
CA ASP A 231 18.98 20.15 13.55
C ASP A 231 18.82 18.63 13.75
N ALA A 232 17.87 18.01 13.03
CA ALA A 232 17.64 16.56 13.02
C ALA A 232 16.93 16.09 11.74
N VAL A 233 16.92 14.78 11.52
CA VAL A 233 16.19 14.14 10.42
C VAL A 233 15.33 12.95 10.88
N ILE A 234 14.13 12.85 10.34
CA ILE A 234 13.21 11.73 10.50
C ILE A 234 13.26 10.89 9.23
N PHE A 235 13.57 9.60 9.35
CA PHE A 235 13.40 8.63 8.27
C PHE A 235 12.19 7.76 8.57
N ALA A 236 11.05 8.12 7.98
CA ALA A 236 9.79 7.38 8.06
C ALA A 236 9.64 6.50 6.81
N THR A 237 10.35 5.38 6.77
CA THR A 237 10.53 4.60 5.54
C THR A 237 10.42 3.09 5.76
N ASP A 238 9.70 2.40 4.87
CA ASP A 238 9.60 0.93 4.80
C ASP A 238 10.57 0.34 3.75
N VAL A 239 11.24 1.21 2.99
CA VAL A 239 12.29 0.91 2.00
C VAL A 239 13.48 1.82 2.25
N GLY A 240 14.66 1.49 1.72
CA GLY A 240 15.84 2.32 1.92
C GLY A 240 15.66 3.76 1.41
N VAL A 241 16.13 4.74 2.20
CA VAL A 241 16.22 6.16 1.81
C VAL A 241 17.22 6.31 0.68
N LYS A 242 16.80 6.90 -0.44
CA LYS A 242 17.67 7.26 -1.58
C LYS A 242 18.57 8.43 -1.17
N ASP A 243 19.84 8.34 -1.58
CA ASP A 243 20.86 9.35 -1.34
C ASP A 243 20.99 9.72 0.15
N ARG A 244 20.88 8.72 1.03
CA ARG A 244 20.91 8.86 2.50
C ARG A 244 22.14 9.62 2.97
N GLU A 245 23.27 9.45 2.29
CA GLU A 245 24.54 10.09 2.56
C GLU A 245 24.48 11.61 2.58
N ARG A 246 23.49 12.24 1.91
CA ARG A 246 23.30 13.69 1.95
C ARG A 246 23.00 14.21 3.36
N PHE A 247 22.39 13.38 4.20
CA PHE A 247 21.98 13.72 5.57
C PHE A 247 23.05 13.36 6.62
N ALA A 248 24.27 13.03 6.19
CA ALA A 248 25.34 12.57 7.07
C ALA A 248 25.54 13.50 8.28
N ASN A 249 25.82 12.88 9.43
CA ASN A 249 26.02 13.53 10.73
C ASN A 249 24.78 14.18 11.37
N LEU A 250 23.62 14.27 10.71
CA LEU A 250 22.39 14.74 11.38
C LEU A 250 21.90 13.71 12.42
N PRO A 251 21.44 14.12 13.61
CA PRO A 251 20.69 13.26 14.52
C PRO A 251 19.47 12.66 13.81
N VAL A 252 19.24 11.35 13.95
CA VAL A 252 18.23 10.62 13.18
C VAL A 252 17.26 9.81 14.03
N VAL A 253 15.96 10.05 13.82
CA VAL A 253 14.85 9.20 14.26
C VAL A 253 14.37 8.39 13.08
N GLU A 254 14.41 7.05 13.16
CA GLU A 254 14.09 6.17 12.03
C GLU A 254 13.03 5.14 12.41
N SER A 255 11.97 5.06 11.60
CA SER A 255 10.88 4.10 11.74
C SER A 255 10.17 3.88 10.39
N GLY A 256 9.15 3.03 10.36
CA GLY A 256 8.32 2.82 9.16
C GLY A 256 7.29 3.93 8.95
N VAL A 257 6.76 4.03 7.72
CA VAL A 257 5.71 5.02 7.36
C VAL A 257 4.46 4.87 8.24
N LYS A 258 4.17 3.66 8.73
CA LYS A 258 3.03 3.38 9.61
C LYS A 258 3.13 4.14 10.94
N ARG A 259 4.33 4.23 11.52
CA ARG A 259 4.53 4.98 12.77
C ARG A 259 4.36 6.48 12.53
N ALA A 260 4.86 6.99 11.42
CA ALA A 260 4.67 8.39 11.05
C ALA A 260 3.19 8.75 10.81
N ILE A 261 2.35 7.79 10.41
CA ILE A 261 0.91 8.01 10.27
C ILE A 261 0.21 7.99 11.64
N ASN A 262 0.56 7.05 12.52
CA ASN A 262 -0.18 6.81 13.76
C ASN A 262 0.34 7.63 14.96
N GLU A 263 1.63 7.95 14.97
CA GLU A 263 2.35 8.62 16.07
C GLU A 263 3.21 9.82 15.57
N PRO A 264 2.71 10.68 14.66
CA PRO A 264 3.54 11.73 14.05
C PRO A 264 4.13 12.71 15.06
N LYS A 265 3.32 13.11 16.05
CA LYS A 265 3.74 14.03 17.12
C LYS A 265 4.89 13.46 17.95
N GLN A 266 4.80 12.18 18.32
CA GLN A 266 5.83 11.51 19.11
C GLN A 266 7.14 11.40 18.32
N MET A 267 7.08 11.10 17.02
CA MET A 267 8.28 11.05 16.18
C MET A 267 8.95 12.43 16.05
N ILE A 268 8.17 13.50 16.01
CA ILE A 268 8.68 14.88 16.00
C ILE A 268 9.31 15.22 17.36
N GLU A 269 8.64 14.92 18.48
CA GLU A 269 9.18 15.14 19.83
C GLU A 269 10.50 14.39 20.07
N GLU A 270 10.61 13.14 19.59
CA GLU A 270 11.85 12.36 19.62
C GLU A 270 12.96 13.03 18.80
N ALA A 271 12.63 13.61 17.64
CA ALA A 271 13.60 14.29 16.79
C ALA A 271 14.06 15.62 17.41
N ILE A 272 13.17 16.36 18.09
CA ILE A 272 13.51 17.54 18.90
C ILE A 272 14.46 17.16 20.06
N ALA A 273 14.15 16.07 20.77
CA ALA A 273 15.01 15.57 21.83
C ALA A 273 16.37 15.10 21.28
N ALA A 274 16.40 14.49 20.09
CA ALA A 274 17.63 14.05 19.44
C ALA A 274 18.51 15.23 18.97
N ALA A 275 17.91 16.33 18.50
CA ALA A 275 18.62 17.52 18.07
C ALA A 275 19.52 18.12 19.16
N SER A 276 19.06 18.08 20.42
CA SER A 276 19.76 18.63 21.58
C SER A 276 20.63 17.61 22.34
N ASN A 277 20.62 16.33 21.94
CA ASN A 277 21.34 15.27 22.62
C ASN A 277 22.67 14.93 21.91
N PRO A 278 23.84 15.19 22.54
CA PRO A 278 25.15 14.88 21.96
C PRO A 278 25.37 13.38 21.69
N GLN A 279 24.63 12.50 22.37
CA GLN A 279 24.69 11.05 22.22
C GLN A 279 23.57 10.50 21.31
N ALA A 280 22.80 11.37 20.64
CA ALA A 280 21.78 10.92 19.70
C ALA A 280 22.41 10.16 18.52
N ARG A 281 21.72 9.12 18.07
CA ARG A 281 22.11 8.35 16.88
C ARG A 281 22.13 9.28 15.66
N ARG A 282 23.22 9.29 14.89
CA ARG A 282 23.40 10.15 13.70
C ARG A 282 23.41 9.36 12.40
N VAL A 283 23.13 10.02 11.27
CA VAL A 283 23.24 9.41 9.95
C VAL A 283 24.72 9.16 9.62
N GLN A 284 25.11 7.90 9.41
CA GLN A 284 26.50 7.55 9.08
C GLN A 284 26.89 8.07 7.69
N ALA A 285 28.02 8.79 7.62
CA ALA A 285 28.68 9.12 6.37
C ALA A 285 29.35 7.88 5.78
N SER A 286 29.16 7.62 4.48
CA SER A 286 29.96 6.63 3.76
C SER A 286 31.39 7.17 3.57
N THR A 287 32.27 6.90 4.53
CA THR A 287 33.71 7.15 4.37
C THR A 287 34.44 5.87 3.99
N LYS A 288 35.11 5.93 2.83
CA LYS A 288 36.17 4.99 2.46
C LYS A 288 37.34 5.15 3.44
N ALA A 289 37.58 4.10 4.22
CA ALA A 289 38.81 3.64 4.86
C ALA A 289 39.89 4.67 5.30
N SER A 290 40.11 4.74 6.61
CA SER A 290 41.44 4.48 7.18
C SER A 290 41.29 3.81 8.55
N SER A 291 42.20 2.88 8.84
CA SER A 291 42.23 1.98 9.98
C SER A 291 42.68 2.65 11.27
N SER A 292 41.93 2.50 12.37
CA SER A 292 42.36 1.81 13.59
C SER A 292 41.47 2.17 14.78
N ASP A 293 41.02 1.12 15.45
CA ASP A 293 40.55 0.99 16.83
C ASP A 293 39.09 1.31 17.24
N ALA A 294 38.42 0.19 17.55
CA ALA A 294 37.34 -0.08 18.50
C ALA A 294 36.33 1.01 18.93
N GLY A 295 35.09 0.83 18.43
CA GLY A 295 33.86 1.35 19.04
C GLY A 295 32.65 0.97 18.18
N ALA A 296 31.87 -0.03 18.59
CA ALA A 296 30.84 -0.68 17.80
C ALA A 296 29.67 0.24 17.38
N GLU A 297 29.47 0.43 16.08
CA GLU A 297 28.24 0.99 15.50
C GLU A 297 27.58 -0.03 14.54
N GLN A 298 26.41 -0.54 14.91
CA GLN A 298 25.65 -1.51 14.13
C GLN A 298 24.93 -0.85 12.94
N GLY A 299 25.56 -0.89 11.76
CA GLY A 299 24.80 -1.01 10.51
C GLY A 299 23.91 -2.27 10.57
N LEU A 300 22.75 -2.28 9.90
CA LEU A 300 21.93 -3.49 9.81
C LEU A 300 22.82 -4.67 9.44
N SER A 301 22.81 -5.72 10.27
CA SER A 301 23.58 -6.93 10.00
C SER A 301 23.24 -7.46 8.61
N THR A 302 24.22 -8.03 7.92
CA THR A 302 24.03 -8.61 6.58
C THR A 302 22.84 -9.57 6.55
N ALA A 303 22.63 -10.32 7.64
CA ALA A 303 21.47 -11.18 7.83
C ALA A 303 20.13 -10.43 7.78
N LYS A 304 20.02 -9.28 8.45
CA LYS A 304 18.80 -8.47 8.45
C LYS A 304 18.52 -7.86 7.08
N LYS A 305 19.57 -7.47 6.32
CA LYS A 305 19.42 -6.99 4.93
C LYS A 305 18.91 -8.09 4.00
N VAL A 306 19.46 -9.30 4.11
CA VAL A 306 19.00 -10.46 3.35
C VAL A 306 17.55 -10.80 3.70
N GLN A 307 17.20 -10.83 5.00
CA GLN A 307 15.83 -11.05 5.45
C GLN A 307 14.87 -10.02 4.86
N GLN A 308 15.23 -8.72 4.92
CA GLN A 308 14.41 -7.66 4.36
C GLN A 308 14.23 -7.82 2.86
N ALA A 309 15.28 -8.16 2.11
CA ALA A 309 15.21 -8.40 0.68
C ALA A 309 14.28 -9.58 0.33
N VAL A 310 14.37 -10.68 1.09
CA VAL A 310 13.44 -11.81 0.95
C VAL A 310 12.01 -11.36 1.21
N MET A 311 11.75 -10.65 2.30
CA MET A 311 10.40 -10.15 2.64
C MET A 311 9.85 -9.16 1.61
N THR A 312 10.70 -8.35 0.99
CA THR A 312 10.34 -7.52 -0.17
C THR A 312 9.90 -8.40 -1.32
N GLY A 313 10.71 -9.40 -1.70
CA GLY A 313 10.35 -10.39 -2.71
C GLY A 313 8.97 -11.01 -2.50
N VAL A 314 8.73 -11.52 -1.28
CA VAL A 314 7.44 -12.10 -0.90
C VAL A 314 6.31 -11.09 -1.10
N SER A 315 6.46 -9.88 -0.59
CA SER A 315 5.41 -8.86 -0.62
C SER A 315 5.02 -8.46 -2.05
N TYR A 316 5.99 -8.35 -2.97
CA TYR A 316 5.72 -8.04 -4.37
C TYR A 316 5.26 -9.25 -5.20
N MET A 317 5.44 -10.48 -4.71
CA MET A 317 4.90 -11.70 -5.30
C MET A 317 3.40 -11.86 -4.99
N VAL A 318 2.92 -11.42 -3.81
CA VAL A 318 1.53 -11.60 -3.37
C VAL A 318 0.48 -11.11 -4.39
N PRO A 319 0.62 -9.96 -5.08
CA PRO A 319 -0.35 -9.54 -6.08
C PRO A 319 -0.53 -10.54 -7.25
N PHE A 320 0.55 -11.21 -7.68
CA PHE A 320 0.50 -12.24 -8.73
C PHE A 320 -0.27 -13.47 -8.25
N VAL A 321 0.01 -13.87 -7.01
CA VAL A 321 -0.65 -14.98 -6.32
C VAL A 321 -2.15 -14.72 -6.20
N ALA A 322 -2.53 -13.53 -5.72
CA ALA A 322 -3.93 -13.14 -5.54
C ALA A 322 -4.68 -13.05 -6.88
N ALA A 323 -4.11 -12.34 -7.86
CA ALA A 323 -4.72 -12.21 -9.18
C ALA A 323 -4.83 -13.57 -9.89
N GLY A 324 -3.75 -14.36 -9.89
CA GLY A 324 -3.72 -15.67 -10.54
C GLY A 324 -4.70 -16.65 -9.92
N GLY A 325 -4.65 -16.80 -8.60
CA GLY A 325 -5.54 -17.72 -7.89
C GLY A 325 -7.01 -17.37 -8.00
N LEU A 326 -7.37 -16.07 -7.93
CA LEU A 326 -8.76 -15.64 -8.08
C LEU A 326 -9.27 -15.84 -9.51
N LEU A 327 -8.44 -15.58 -10.53
CA LEU A 327 -8.79 -15.84 -11.92
C LEU A 327 -8.95 -17.34 -12.23
N LEU A 328 -8.09 -18.20 -11.69
CA LEU A 328 -8.26 -19.67 -11.76
C LEU A 328 -9.59 -20.09 -11.13
N ALA A 329 -9.89 -19.55 -9.96
CA ALA A 329 -11.11 -19.83 -9.24
C ALA A 329 -12.35 -19.39 -10.05
N LEU A 330 -12.36 -18.17 -10.59
CA LEU A 330 -13.43 -17.68 -11.46
C LEU A 330 -13.55 -18.51 -12.74
N GLY A 331 -12.42 -18.97 -13.27
CA GLY A 331 -12.37 -19.93 -14.37
C GLY A 331 -13.16 -21.19 -14.08
N PHE A 332 -12.96 -21.80 -12.90
CA PHE A 332 -13.76 -22.95 -12.46
C PHE A 332 -15.24 -22.61 -12.24
N LEU A 333 -15.53 -21.47 -11.62
CA LEU A 333 -16.91 -21.03 -11.34
C LEU A 333 -17.72 -20.88 -12.62
N ILE A 334 -17.12 -20.32 -13.68
CA ILE A 334 -17.78 -19.97 -14.94
C ILE A 334 -17.65 -21.10 -15.98
N GLY A 335 -16.50 -21.79 -16.04
CA GLY A 335 -16.20 -22.81 -17.04
C GLY A 335 -16.52 -24.25 -16.64
N GLY A 336 -16.66 -24.56 -15.35
CA GLY A 336 -16.70 -25.94 -14.85
C GLY A 336 -15.30 -26.45 -14.45
N TYR A 337 -15.26 -27.56 -13.70
CA TYR A 337 -13.99 -28.14 -13.21
C TYR A 337 -13.22 -28.90 -14.29
N ASP A 338 -13.97 -29.62 -15.11
CA ASP A 338 -13.54 -30.35 -16.31
C ASP A 338 -12.83 -29.47 -17.33
N MET A 339 -13.20 -28.19 -17.45
CA MET A 339 -12.52 -27.21 -18.32
C MET A 339 -11.00 -27.15 -18.11
N ALA A 340 -10.52 -27.38 -16.88
CA ALA A 340 -9.08 -27.42 -16.61
C ALA A 340 -8.33 -28.55 -17.33
N GLY A 341 -9.03 -29.56 -17.87
CA GLY A 341 -8.45 -30.60 -18.71
C GLY A 341 -8.14 -30.14 -20.14
N GLY A 342 -8.81 -29.08 -20.64
CA GLY A 342 -8.65 -28.59 -22.01
C GLY A 342 -8.54 -27.08 -22.17
N TRP A 343 -8.29 -26.36 -21.07
CA TRP A 343 -8.31 -24.89 -21.03
C TRP A 343 -7.43 -24.24 -22.10
N LYS A 344 -6.29 -24.87 -22.47
CA LYS A 344 -5.36 -24.31 -23.43
C LYS A 344 -5.98 -24.25 -24.83
N VAL A 345 -6.49 -25.38 -25.32
CA VAL A 345 -7.23 -25.45 -26.60
C VAL A 345 -8.45 -24.54 -26.55
N LEU A 346 -9.23 -24.60 -25.47
CA LEU A 346 -10.41 -23.76 -25.29
C LEU A 346 -10.09 -22.26 -25.35
N ALA A 347 -8.93 -21.83 -24.84
CA ALA A 347 -8.53 -20.42 -24.83
C ALA A 347 -7.82 -19.96 -26.12
N THR A 348 -7.20 -20.86 -26.90
CA THR A 348 -6.43 -20.50 -28.10
C THR A 348 -7.16 -20.74 -29.41
N ASP A 349 -8.02 -21.75 -29.48
CA ASP A 349 -8.60 -22.23 -30.74
C ASP A 349 -10.05 -21.73 -30.93
N TYR A 350 -10.64 -21.20 -29.86
CA TYR A 350 -11.98 -20.61 -29.84
C TYR A 350 -11.94 -19.10 -29.61
N SER A 351 -13.05 -18.43 -29.91
CA SER A 351 -13.19 -16.98 -29.75
C SER A 351 -14.66 -16.60 -29.53
N LEU A 352 -14.94 -15.31 -29.32
CA LEU A 352 -16.33 -14.83 -29.22
C LEU A 352 -17.16 -15.09 -30.50
N GLY A 353 -16.51 -15.21 -31.66
CA GLY A 353 -17.16 -15.55 -32.93
C GLY A 353 -17.21 -17.04 -33.25
N ASN A 354 -16.49 -17.87 -32.48
CA ASN A 354 -16.42 -19.33 -32.65
C ASN A 354 -16.36 -19.97 -31.26
N LEU A 355 -17.51 -20.27 -30.67
CA LEU A 355 -17.61 -20.76 -29.30
C LEU A 355 -17.50 -22.29 -29.23
N PRO A 356 -16.91 -22.85 -28.16
CA PRO A 356 -16.75 -24.30 -28.01
C PRO A 356 -18.09 -25.01 -27.75
N GLY A 357 -18.25 -26.19 -28.33
CA GLY A 357 -19.34 -27.11 -28.00
C GLY A 357 -19.06 -27.91 -26.74
N HIS A 358 -19.94 -28.86 -26.43
CA HIS A 358 -19.72 -29.82 -25.35
C HIS A 358 -18.64 -30.84 -25.68
N GLU A 359 -18.29 -31.02 -26.94
CA GLU A 359 -17.29 -31.98 -27.39
C GLU A 359 -16.22 -31.21 -28.16
N VAL A 360 -14.98 -31.32 -27.68
CA VAL A 360 -13.85 -30.57 -28.20
C VAL A 360 -12.65 -31.52 -28.29
N MET A 361 -11.90 -31.39 -29.37
CA MET A 361 -10.65 -32.13 -29.55
C MET A 361 -9.55 -31.48 -28.70
N VAL A 362 -9.09 -32.16 -27.66
CA VAL A 362 -8.00 -31.71 -26.79
C VAL A 362 -6.83 -32.67 -26.96
N ASP A 363 -5.69 -32.17 -27.43
CA ASP A 363 -4.47 -32.97 -27.68
C ASP A 363 -4.69 -34.27 -28.50
N GLY A 364 -5.67 -34.24 -29.42
CA GLY A 364 -5.99 -35.38 -30.30
C GLY A 364 -7.05 -36.34 -29.74
N GLU A 365 -7.57 -36.11 -28.53
CA GLU A 365 -8.66 -36.88 -27.94
C GLU A 365 -9.95 -36.06 -27.86
N LEU A 366 -11.10 -36.71 -28.07
CA LEU A 366 -12.40 -36.06 -27.93
C LEU A 366 -12.76 -35.97 -26.45
N MET A 367 -12.68 -34.76 -25.87
CA MET A 367 -13.06 -34.50 -24.49
C MET A 367 -14.47 -33.91 -24.44
N ARG A 368 -15.28 -34.42 -23.51
CA ARG A 368 -16.63 -33.92 -23.25
C ARG A 368 -16.62 -33.00 -22.02
N PHE A 369 -17.19 -31.81 -22.18
CA PHE A 369 -17.36 -30.82 -21.13
C PHE A 369 -18.82 -30.69 -20.70
N ASP A 370 -19.03 -30.47 -19.40
CA ASP A 370 -20.34 -30.22 -18.77
C ASP A 370 -20.95 -28.90 -19.25
N ARG A 371 -20.11 -27.90 -19.53
CA ARG A 371 -20.52 -26.59 -20.06
C ARG A 371 -20.12 -26.47 -21.52
N ALA A 372 -20.71 -25.50 -22.21
CA ALA A 372 -20.39 -25.14 -23.59
C ALA A 372 -20.61 -23.64 -23.82
N GLY A 373 -20.31 -23.18 -25.03
CA GLY A 373 -20.58 -21.82 -25.46
C GLY A 373 -19.70 -20.79 -24.74
N LEU A 374 -20.29 -19.63 -24.46
CA LEU A 374 -19.59 -18.49 -23.86
C LEU A 374 -19.08 -18.78 -22.46
N ALA A 375 -19.82 -19.55 -21.65
CA ALA A 375 -19.41 -19.87 -20.29
C ALA A 375 -18.13 -20.73 -20.26
N LEU A 376 -18.07 -21.78 -21.09
CA LEU A 376 -16.88 -22.62 -21.21
C LEU A 376 -15.68 -21.81 -21.72
N TYR A 377 -15.88 -20.98 -22.74
CA TYR A 377 -14.84 -20.14 -23.30
C TYR A 377 -14.31 -19.10 -22.29
N LEU A 378 -15.19 -18.32 -21.66
CA LEU A 378 -14.80 -17.32 -20.66
C LEU A 378 -14.12 -17.97 -19.45
N GLY A 379 -14.61 -19.13 -19.01
CA GLY A 379 -13.97 -19.92 -17.97
C GLY A 379 -12.53 -20.30 -18.34
N ALA A 380 -12.32 -20.78 -19.57
CA ALA A 380 -10.99 -21.12 -20.09
C ALA A 380 -10.07 -19.91 -20.22
N VAL A 381 -10.55 -18.76 -20.69
CA VAL A 381 -9.76 -17.52 -20.78
C VAL A 381 -9.34 -17.02 -19.39
N LEU A 382 -10.26 -17.03 -18.42
CA LEU A 382 -9.96 -16.65 -17.04
C LEU A 382 -8.93 -17.61 -16.42
N PHE A 383 -9.11 -18.91 -16.64
CA PHE A 383 -8.19 -19.92 -16.16
C PHE A 383 -6.80 -19.79 -16.81
N ALA A 384 -6.73 -19.60 -18.13
CA ALA A 384 -5.49 -19.35 -18.85
C ALA A 384 -4.74 -18.13 -18.30
N THR A 385 -5.46 -17.02 -18.09
CA THR A 385 -4.90 -15.80 -17.51
C THR A 385 -4.39 -16.06 -16.09
N GLY A 386 -5.17 -16.79 -15.29
CA GLY A 386 -4.79 -17.21 -13.95
C GLY A 386 -3.52 -18.07 -13.92
N GLN A 387 -3.40 -19.03 -14.84
CA GLN A 387 -2.22 -19.88 -15.00
C GLN A 387 -0.98 -19.06 -15.35
N MET A 388 -1.10 -18.08 -16.26
CA MET A 388 0.02 -17.21 -16.61
C MET A 388 0.48 -16.37 -15.41
N ALA A 389 -0.46 -15.80 -14.65
CA ALA A 389 -0.13 -15.04 -13.44
C ALA A 389 0.54 -15.92 -12.37
N MET A 390 0.07 -17.16 -12.17
CA MET A 390 0.66 -18.14 -11.27
C MET A 390 2.09 -18.53 -11.71
N GLY A 391 2.33 -18.62 -13.01
CA GLY A 391 3.66 -18.88 -13.59
C GLY A 391 4.70 -17.80 -13.30
N PHE A 392 4.28 -16.55 -13.03
CA PHE A 392 5.18 -15.46 -12.67
C PHE A 392 5.61 -15.44 -11.20
N ILE A 393 5.01 -16.24 -10.32
CA ILE A 393 5.26 -16.19 -8.86
C ILE A 393 6.75 -16.28 -8.52
N VAL A 394 7.42 -17.33 -9.01
CA VAL A 394 8.84 -17.57 -8.72
C VAL A 394 9.73 -16.51 -9.37
N ALA A 395 9.37 -16.05 -10.57
CA ALA A 395 10.09 -14.99 -11.28
C ALA A 395 9.96 -13.64 -10.57
N ALA A 396 8.76 -13.28 -10.13
CA ALA A 396 8.48 -12.07 -9.36
C ALA A 396 9.20 -12.10 -8.01
N LEU A 397 9.11 -13.21 -7.27
CA LEU A 397 9.84 -13.42 -6.02
C LEU A 397 11.34 -13.14 -6.22
N SER A 398 11.96 -13.84 -7.16
CA SER A 398 13.39 -13.71 -7.45
C SER A 398 13.77 -12.28 -7.90
N GLY A 399 13.00 -11.70 -8.83
CA GLY A 399 13.17 -10.35 -9.33
C GLY A 399 13.12 -9.28 -8.25
N TYR A 400 12.15 -9.37 -7.34
CA TYR A 400 11.97 -8.37 -6.28
C TYR A 400 12.92 -8.56 -5.10
N ILE A 401 13.46 -9.76 -4.86
CA ILE A 401 14.61 -9.97 -3.98
C ILE A 401 15.84 -9.28 -4.55
N ALA A 402 16.13 -9.50 -5.84
CA ALA A 402 17.26 -8.88 -6.51
C ALA A 402 17.13 -7.35 -6.54
N TYR A 403 15.93 -6.84 -6.79
CA TYR A 403 15.60 -5.42 -6.70
C TYR A 403 15.85 -4.84 -5.31
N ALA A 404 15.46 -5.55 -4.24
CA ALA A 404 15.65 -5.07 -2.88
C ALA A 404 17.13 -4.94 -2.49
N LEU A 405 18.01 -5.74 -3.11
CA LEU A 405 19.45 -5.71 -2.88
C LEU A 405 20.19 -4.72 -3.79
N ALA A 406 19.83 -4.66 -5.07
CA ALA A 406 20.60 -3.94 -6.11
C ALA A 406 19.84 -2.80 -6.81
N GLY A 407 18.59 -2.55 -6.44
CA GLY A 407 17.71 -1.59 -7.11
C GLY A 407 17.28 -2.05 -8.51
N ARG A 408 16.87 -1.10 -9.35
CA ARG A 408 16.33 -1.34 -10.70
C ARG A 408 17.20 -2.26 -11.58
N PRO A 409 18.55 -2.15 -11.60
CA PRO A 409 19.39 -3.03 -12.41
C PRO A 409 19.29 -4.53 -12.07
N GLY A 410 18.88 -4.86 -10.84
CA GLY A 410 18.69 -6.24 -10.39
C GLY A 410 17.38 -6.90 -10.87
N ILE A 411 16.42 -6.14 -11.38
CA ILE A 411 15.08 -6.65 -11.75
C ILE A 411 15.19 -7.73 -12.83
N ALA A 412 15.72 -7.38 -14.01
CA ALA A 412 15.83 -8.29 -15.13
C ALA A 412 16.58 -9.60 -14.79
N PRO A 413 17.79 -9.58 -14.21
CA PRO A 413 18.50 -10.82 -13.88
C PRO A 413 17.80 -11.66 -12.81
N GLY A 414 17.11 -11.05 -11.84
CA GLY A 414 16.30 -11.80 -10.88
C GLY A 414 15.09 -12.47 -11.56
N PHE A 415 14.35 -11.76 -12.40
CA PHE A 415 13.23 -12.36 -13.15
C PHE A 415 13.70 -13.52 -14.05
N VAL A 416 14.81 -13.34 -14.77
CA VAL A 416 15.43 -14.41 -15.58
C VAL A 416 15.83 -15.59 -14.70
N GLY A 417 16.49 -15.35 -13.57
CA GLY A 417 16.88 -16.41 -12.63
C GLY A 417 15.69 -17.18 -12.07
N GLY A 418 14.62 -16.50 -11.69
CA GLY A 418 13.40 -17.15 -11.23
C GLY A 418 12.71 -17.97 -12.33
N ALA A 419 12.66 -17.46 -13.57
CA ALA A 419 12.14 -18.22 -14.71
C ALA A 419 12.97 -19.48 -15.00
N VAL A 420 14.30 -19.38 -14.95
CA VAL A 420 15.21 -20.53 -15.06
C VAL A 420 14.97 -21.54 -13.93
N SER A 421 14.70 -21.06 -12.71
CA SER A 421 14.41 -21.92 -11.55
C SER A 421 13.17 -22.78 -11.75
N VAL A 422 12.11 -22.22 -12.34
CA VAL A 422 10.90 -22.97 -12.71
C VAL A 422 11.23 -23.98 -13.80
N MET A 423 11.91 -23.54 -14.87
CA MET A 423 12.22 -24.38 -16.04
C MET A 423 12.98 -25.66 -15.69
N ILE A 424 13.94 -25.58 -14.77
CA ILE A 424 14.80 -26.71 -14.39
C ILE A 424 14.24 -27.55 -13.22
N GLY A 425 13.05 -27.19 -12.70
CA GLY A 425 12.42 -27.89 -11.57
C GLY A 425 12.96 -27.52 -10.19
N ALA A 426 13.76 -26.45 -10.06
CA ALA A 426 14.22 -25.95 -8.75
C ALA A 426 13.12 -25.18 -7.98
N GLY A 427 12.03 -24.82 -8.67
CA GLY A 427 10.84 -24.21 -8.08
C GLY A 427 11.15 -22.94 -7.27
N PHE A 428 10.45 -22.77 -6.15
CA PHE A 428 10.60 -21.59 -5.30
C PHE A 428 11.97 -21.51 -4.61
N ILE A 429 12.58 -22.65 -4.26
CA ILE A 429 13.92 -22.69 -3.63
C ILE A 429 14.93 -22.09 -4.60
N GLY A 430 14.85 -22.49 -5.87
CA GLY A 430 15.63 -21.86 -6.94
C GLY A 430 15.33 -20.36 -7.06
N GLY A 431 14.07 -19.95 -6.96
CA GLY A 431 13.69 -18.53 -6.96
C GLY A 431 14.34 -17.71 -5.84
N LEU A 432 14.38 -18.23 -4.61
CA LEU A 432 15.06 -17.59 -3.49
C LEU A 432 16.57 -17.48 -3.71
N VAL A 433 17.20 -18.58 -4.14
CA VAL A 433 18.65 -18.61 -4.41
C VAL A 433 19.03 -17.67 -5.54
N THR A 434 18.29 -17.70 -6.65
CA THR A 434 18.55 -16.85 -7.81
C THR A 434 18.30 -15.38 -7.52
N GLY A 435 17.29 -15.04 -6.70
CA GLY A 435 17.03 -13.65 -6.33
C GLY A 435 18.15 -13.05 -5.50
N LEU A 436 18.66 -13.82 -4.52
CA LEU A 436 19.81 -13.42 -3.72
C LEU A 436 21.09 -13.36 -4.56
N LEU A 437 21.36 -14.36 -5.39
CA LEU A 437 22.51 -14.41 -6.28
C LEU A 437 22.51 -13.23 -7.26
N ALA A 438 21.40 -13.00 -7.95
CA ALA A 438 21.23 -11.89 -8.89
C ALA A 438 21.41 -10.55 -8.18
N GLY A 439 20.80 -10.36 -7.00
CA GLY A 439 20.94 -9.15 -6.21
C GLY A 439 22.38 -8.89 -5.78
N VAL A 440 23.08 -9.90 -5.26
CA VAL A 440 24.48 -9.76 -4.84
C VAL A 440 25.40 -9.46 -6.02
N VAL A 441 25.26 -10.17 -7.14
CA VAL A 441 26.09 -9.96 -8.33
C VAL A 441 25.82 -8.59 -8.96
N ALA A 442 24.54 -8.19 -9.08
CA ALA A 442 24.18 -6.87 -9.61
C ALA A 442 24.68 -5.73 -8.73
N MET A 443 24.54 -5.86 -7.39
CA MET A 443 25.07 -4.90 -6.43
C MET A 443 26.60 -4.80 -6.52
N TRP A 444 27.28 -5.94 -6.62
CA TRP A 444 28.74 -5.99 -6.76
C TRP A 444 29.24 -5.33 -8.05
N LEU A 445 28.55 -5.53 -9.17
CA LEU A 445 28.85 -4.85 -10.43
C LEU A 445 28.57 -3.35 -10.34
N GLY A 446 27.46 -2.95 -9.71
CA GLY A 446 27.07 -1.54 -9.55
C GLY A 446 28.03 -0.72 -8.68
N GLN A 447 28.77 -1.38 -7.77
CA GLN A 447 29.76 -0.72 -6.91
C GLN A 447 31.13 -0.53 -7.58
N ARG A 448 31.32 -1.00 -8.82
CA ARG A 448 32.60 -0.86 -9.53
C ARG A 448 32.76 0.54 -10.10
N ALA A 449 33.93 1.13 -9.85
CA ALA A 449 34.33 2.39 -10.48
C ALA A 449 34.59 2.15 -11.97
N VAL A 450 33.85 2.83 -12.84
CA VAL A 450 34.00 2.76 -14.30
C VAL A 450 34.21 4.13 -14.91
N PRO A 451 34.85 4.24 -16.09
CA PRO A 451 34.97 5.51 -16.81
C PRO A 451 33.60 6.14 -17.12
N ARG A 452 33.52 7.48 -17.14
CA ARG A 452 32.26 8.22 -17.35
C ARG A 452 31.47 7.79 -18.59
N VAL A 453 32.16 7.39 -19.66
CA VAL A 453 31.56 6.92 -20.92
C VAL A 453 30.75 5.62 -20.72
N VAL A 454 31.14 4.77 -19.77
CA VAL A 454 30.53 3.47 -19.50
C VAL A 454 29.47 3.55 -18.40
N ALA A 455 29.53 4.59 -17.55
CA ALA A 455 28.66 4.73 -16.37
C ALA A 455 27.15 4.70 -16.71
N SER A 456 26.74 5.30 -17.83
CA SER A 456 25.35 5.28 -18.28
C SER A 456 24.89 3.91 -18.79
N LEU A 457 25.80 3.08 -19.30
CA LEU A 457 25.52 1.72 -19.78
C LEU A 457 25.45 0.70 -18.63
N MET A 458 26.03 1.02 -17.47
CA MET A 458 26.07 0.13 -16.30
C MET A 458 24.67 -0.36 -15.89
N PRO A 459 23.74 0.52 -15.47
CA PRO A 459 22.42 0.07 -14.99
C PRO A 459 21.48 -0.41 -16.11
N VAL A 460 21.73 -0.02 -17.36
CA VAL A 460 20.81 -0.29 -18.48
C VAL A 460 21.14 -1.59 -19.21
N VAL A 461 22.43 -1.85 -19.45
CA VAL A 461 22.86 -2.98 -20.29
C VAL A 461 23.83 -3.89 -19.55
N ILE A 462 24.90 -3.34 -18.98
CA ILE A 462 26.03 -4.15 -18.49
C ILE A 462 25.64 -4.97 -17.27
N ILE A 463 25.04 -4.34 -16.24
CA ILE A 463 24.62 -5.03 -15.03
C ILE A 463 23.53 -6.07 -15.36
N PRO A 464 22.43 -5.73 -16.07
CA PRO A 464 21.43 -6.72 -16.42
C PRO A 464 21.99 -7.90 -17.23
N LEU A 465 22.84 -7.65 -18.25
CA LEU A 465 23.40 -8.69 -19.11
C LEU A 465 24.34 -9.61 -18.34
N LEU A 466 25.36 -9.05 -17.69
CA LEU A 466 26.39 -9.85 -17.00
C LEU A 466 25.81 -10.60 -15.82
N THR A 467 24.90 -9.96 -15.05
CA THR A 467 24.24 -10.64 -13.93
C THR A 467 23.38 -11.79 -14.43
N SER A 468 22.59 -11.60 -15.50
CA SER A 468 21.75 -12.66 -16.06
C SER A 468 22.60 -13.82 -16.60
N LEU A 469 23.72 -13.51 -17.24
CA LEU A 469 24.68 -14.51 -17.71
C LEU A 469 25.25 -15.32 -16.55
N VAL A 470 25.73 -14.65 -15.49
CA VAL A 470 26.29 -15.31 -14.31
C VAL A 470 25.24 -16.19 -13.62
N VAL A 471 24.03 -15.67 -13.41
CA VAL A 471 22.93 -16.41 -12.78
C VAL A 471 22.52 -17.61 -13.64
N GLY A 472 22.37 -17.42 -14.95
CA GLY A 472 22.04 -18.48 -15.89
C GLY A 472 23.10 -19.58 -15.92
N LEU A 473 24.39 -19.22 -16.07
CA LEU A 473 25.49 -20.19 -16.05
C LEU A 473 25.57 -20.92 -14.70
N ALA A 474 25.42 -20.21 -13.59
CA ALA A 474 25.41 -20.84 -12.27
C ALA A 474 24.28 -21.85 -12.14
N MET A 475 23.07 -21.52 -12.61
CA MET A 475 21.92 -22.42 -12.55
C MET A 475 22.04 -23.61 -13.49
N PHE A 476 22.41 -23.40 -14.76
CA PHE A 476 22.49 -24.50 -15.72
C PHE A 476 23.70 -25.41 -15.53
N LEU A 477 24.84 -24.88 -15.06
CA LEU A 477 26.08 -25.65 -14.96
C LEU A 477 26.33 -26.26 -13.58
N LEU A 478 25.84 -25.63 -12.50
CA LEU A 478 26.22 -26.02 -11.14
C LEU A 478 25.03 -26.24 -10.20
N LEU A 479 24.16 -25.24 -10.04
CA LEU A 479 23.18 -25.19 -8.95
C LEU A 479 21.86 -25.88 -9.30
N GLY A 480 21.49 -25.96 -10.58
CA GLY A 480 20.16 -26.37 -11.00
C GLY A 480 19.76 -27.78 -10.55
N ARG A 481 20.59 -28.78 -10.85
CA ARG A 481 20.32 -30.18 -10.49
C ARG A 481 20.26 -30.40 -8.97
N PRO A 482 21.22 -29.91 -8.16
CA PRO A 482 21.11 -29.99 -6.70
C PRO A 482 19.83 -29.34 -6.16
N LEU A 483 19.48 -28.15 -6.62
CA LEU A 483 18.29 -27.43 -6.14
C LEU A 483 16.99 -28.14 -6.54
N ALA A 484 16.91 -28.68 -7.75
CA ALA A 484 15.78 -29.51 -8.19
C ALA A 484 15.67 -30.78 -7.33
N GLY A 485 16.79 -31.46 -7.03
CA GLY A 485 16.80 -32.62 -6.14
C GLY A 485 16.31 -32.30 -4.72
N VAL A 486 16.69 -31.14 -4.18
CA VAL A 486 16.15 -30.66 -2.89
C VAL A 486 14.65 -30.40 -2.99
N MET A 487 14.19 -29.79 -4.07
CA MET A 487 12.76 -29.52 -4.28
C MET A 487 11.94 -30.81 -4.37
N THR A 488 12.40 -31.79 -5.16
CA THR A 488 11.76 -33.11 -5.24
C THR A 488 11.78 -33.84 -3.90
N GLY A 489 12.90 -33.84 -3.18
CA GLY A 489 12.96 -34.45 -1.84
C GLY A 489 12.02 -33.79 -0.84
N LEU A 490 11.84 -32.48 -0.92
CA LEU A 490 10.85 -31.74 -0.12
C LEU A 490 9.41 -32.14 -0.49
N GLN A 491 9.11 -32.25 -1.79
CA GLN A 491 7.80 -32.69 -2.28
C GLN A 491 7.49 -34.12 -1.85
N ASP A 492 8.44 -35.05 -1.99
CA ASP A 492 8.30 -36.44 -1.57
C ASP A 492 8.08 -36.54 -0.06
N TRP A 493 8.83 -35.76 0.72
CA TRP A 493 8.65 -35.71 2.17
C TRP A 493 7.24 -35.20 2.54
N LEU A 494 6.81 -34.06 1.98
CA LEU A 494 5.47 -33.50 2.23
C LEU A 494 4.35 -34.40 1.71
N GLY A 495 4.56 -35.08 0.58
CA GLY A 495 3.63 -36.06 -0.01
C GLY A 495 3.49 -37.33 0.82
N SER A 496 4.56 -37.75 1.49
CA SER A 496 4.55 -38.91 2.39
C SER A 496 3.87 -38.64 3.75
N MET A 497 3.62 -37.37 4.09
CA MET A 497 2.99 -37.02 5.36
C MET A 497 1.54 -37.50 5.38
N SER A 498 1.23 -38.37 6.34
CA SER A 498 -0.12 -38.88 6.58
C SER A 498 -0.42 -38.94 8.08
N GLY A 499 -1.70 -38.91 8.44
CA GLY A 499 -2.14 -39.01 9.82
C GLY A 499 -1.57 -37.90 10.71
N SER A 500 -0.81 -38.26 11.74
CA SER A 500 -0.34 -37.36 12.80
C SER A 500 0.70 -36.33 12.35
N SER A 501 1.57 -36.66 11.38
CA SER A 501 2.61 -35.75 10.90
C SER A 501 2.01 -34.58 10.11
N ALA A 502 1.03 -34.85 9.26
CA ALA A 502 0.27 -33.84 8.53
C ALA A 502 -0.45 -32.87 9.50
N VAL A 503 -1.05 -33.41 10.56
CA VAL A 503 -1.69 -32.60 11.61
C VAL A 503 -0.67 -31.72 12.35
N LEU A 504 0.51 -32.26 12.68
CA LEU A 504 1.59 -31.50 13.32
C LEU A 504 2.07 -30.34 12.43
N LEU A 505 2.23 -30.57 11.13
CA LEU A 505 2.54 -29.50 10.19
C LEU A 505 1.45 -28.42 10.18
N GLY A 506 0.17 -28.83 10.19
CA GLY A 506 -0.95 -27.91 10.32
C GLY A 506 -0.88 -27.05 11.59
N ILE A 507 -0.55 -27.66 12.73
CA ILE A 507 -0.35 -26.94 14.00
C ILE A 507 0.75 -25.88 13.85
N ILE A 508 1.91 -26.27 13.31
CA ILE A 508 3.05 -25.35 13.15
C ILE A 508 2.68 -24.17 12.24
N LEU A 509 2.05 -24.43 11.09
CA LEU A 509 1.62 -23.40 10.16
C LEU A 509 0.57 -22.48 10.79
N GLY A 510 -0.38 -23.04 11.53
CA GLY A 510 -1.40 -22.31 12.26
C GLY A 510 -0.82 -21.36 13.32
N LEU A 511 0.16 -21.84 14.09
CA LEU A 511 0.91 -21.03 15.05
C LEU A 511 1.64 -19.87 14.35
N MET A 512 2.35 -20.16 13.27
CA MET A 512 3.12 -19.15 12.52
C MET A 512 2.22 -18.06 11.93
N MET A 513 1.06 -18.44 11.37
CA MET A 513 0.12 -17.48 10.80
C MET A 513 -0.45 -16.50 11.82
N CYS A 514 -0.60 -16.93 13.08
CA CYS A 514 -1.18 -16.08 14.12
C CYS A 514 -0.14 -15.39 15.02
N PHE A 515 1.16 -15.63 14.81
CA PHE A 515 2.24 -15.16 15.68
C PHE A 515 2.40 -13.63 15.67
N ASP A 516 2.42 -13.03 14.47
CA ASP A 516 2.70 -11.60 14.29
C ASP A 516 1.72 -10.88 13.34
N LEU A 517 0.57 -11.52 13.05
CA LEU A 517 -0.61 -10.88 12.41
C LEU A 517 -0.29 -10.11 11.12
N GLY A 518 0.48 -10.73 10.22
CA GLY A 518 0.95 -10.14 8.97
C GLY A 518 2.42 -9.69 9.00
N GLY A 519 3.13 -9.96 10.10
CA GLY A 519 4.57 -9.76 10.23
C GLY A 519 5.43 -10.83 9.52
N PRO A 520 6.75 -10.85 9.76
CA PRO A 520 7.69 -11.74 9.08
C PRO A 520 7.39 -13.25 9.21
N VAL A 521 6.91 -13.71 10.38
CA VAL A 521 6.64 -15.15 10.63
C VAL A 521 5.38 -15.59 9.88
N ASN A 522 4.31 -14.80 9.95
CA ASN A 522 3.11 -15.02 9.15
C ASN A 522 3.45 -15.01 7.65
N LYS A 523 4.20 -14.01 7.17
CA LYS A 523 4.62 -13.93 5.77
C LYS A 523 5.52 -15.09 5.35
N ALA A 524 6.32 -15.65 6.24
CA ALA A 524 7.12 -16.84 5.95
C ALA A 524 6.25 -18.09 5.77
N ALA A 525 5.25 -18.30 6.64
CA ALA A 525 4.27 -19.39 6.47
C ALA A 525 3.43 -19.21 5.19
N TYR A 526 3.01 -17.97 4.90
CA TYR A 526 2.29 -17.65 3.68
C TYR A 526 3.16 -17.85 2.42
N LEU A 527 4.43 -17.42 2.45
CA LEU A 527 5.38 -17.71 1.37
C LEU A 527 5.49 -19.20 1.14
N PHE A 528 5.69 -20.00 2.19
CA PHE A 528 5.82 -21.45 2.08
C PHE A 528 4.60 -22.08 1.39
N ALA A 529 3.38 -21.69 1.80
CA ALA A 529 2.16 -22.19 1.20
C ALA A 529 1.94 -21.75 -0.25
N THR A 530 2.12 -20.47 -0.54
CA THR A 530 1.90 -19.90 -1.88
C THR A 530 2.95 -20.33 -2.89
N ALA A 531 4.19 -20.50 -2.45
CA ALA A 531 5.26 -21.09 -3.24
C ALA A 531 4.93 -22.54 -3.64
N GLY A 532 4.40 -23.33 -2.70
CA GLY A 532 3.94 -24.70 -2.98
C GLY A 532 2.81 -24.75 -4.00
N LEU A 533 1.91 -23.76 -4.05
CA LEU A 533 0.85 -23.77 -5.07
C LEU A 533 1.37 -23.79 -6.52
N SER A 534 2.57 -23.26 -6.77
CA SER A 534 3.17 -23.28 -8.11
C SER A 534 3.47 -24.70 -8.61
N THR A 535 3.56 -25.69 -7.72
CA THR A 535 3.78 -27.10 -8.08
C THR A 535 2.47 -27.87 -8.26
N GLY A 536 1.35 -27.34 -7.76
CA GLY A 536 0.01 -27.87 -8.01
C GLY A 536 -0.28 -29.24 -7.39
N ASP A 537 0.56 -29.73 -6.48
CA ASP A 537 0.37 -31.01 -5.80
C ASP A 537 -0.63 -30.91 -4.63
N ASP A 538 -1.22 -32.06 -4.27
CA ASP A 538 -2.26 -32.16 -3.24
C ASP A 538 -1.78 -31.71 -1.86
N SER A 539 -0.53 -32.03 -1.48
CA SER A 539 0.05 -31.61 -0.20
C SER A 539 0.20 -30.09 -0.13
N SER A 540 0.66 -29.46 -1.21
CA SER A 540 0.75 -28.01 -1.32
C SER A 540 -0.62 -27.32 -1.20
N MET A 541 -1.66 -27.89 -1.81
CA MET A 541 -3.02 -27.36 -1.67
C MET A 541 -3.58 -27.52 -0.25
N LYS A 542 -3.23 -28.60 0.47
CA LYS A 542 -3.60 -28.78 1.89
C LYS A 542 -2.93 -27.76 2.80
N ILE A 543 -1.63 -27.55 2.60
CA ILE A 543 -0.85 -26.53 3.29
C ILE A 543 -1.47 -25.14 3.07
N MET A 544 -1.87 -24.82 1.83
CA MET A 544 -2.52 -23.56 1.53
C MET A 544 -3.87 -23.39 2.24
N ALA A 545 -4.71 -24.43 2.28
CA ALA A 545 -5.97 -24.36 3.01
C ALA A 545 -5.75 -24.10 4.51
N ALA A 546 -4.79 -24.79 5.12
CA ALA A 546 -4.48 -24.64 6.54
C ALA A 546 -3.98 -23.22 6.86
N VAL A 547 -3.07 -22.70 6.04
CA VAL A 547 -2.53 -21.34 6.17
C VAL A 547 -3.62 -20.29 5.96
N MET A 548 -4.46 -20.45 4.94
CA MET A 548 -5.54 -19.50 4.66
C MET A 548 -6.56 -19.49 5.80
N ALA A 549 -7.07 -20.66 6.20
CA ALA A 549 -8.02 -20.76 7.31
C ALA A 549 -7.45 -20.16 8.60
N ALA A 550 -6.19 -20.48 8.95
CA ALA A 550 -5.57 -19.99 10.17
C ALA A 550 -5.40 -18.46 10.17
N GLY A 551 -5.01 -17.84 9.06
CA GLY A 551 -4.86 -16.38 9.01
C GLY A 551 -6.19 -15.60 9.05
N MET A 552 -7.33 -16.27 8.80
CA MET A 552 -8.66 -15.68 8.98
C MET A 552 -9.06 -15.61 10.46
N VAL A 553 -8.53 -16.49 11.32
CA VAL A 553 -8.96 -16.65 12.72
C VAL A 553 -8.83 -15.37 13.55
N PRO A 554 -7.67 -14.66 13.58
CA PRO A 554 -7.47 -13.59 14.55
C PRO A 554 -8.52 -12.46 14.52
N PRO A 555 -8.77 -11.80 13.38
CA PRO A 555 -9.74 -10.70 13.32
C PRO A 555 -11.20 -11.15 13.56
N ILE A 556 -11.58 -12.37 13.14
CA ILE A 556 -12.93 -12.91 13.38
C ILE A 556 -13.10 -13.20 14.89
N ALA A 557 -12.10 -13.83 15.51
CA ALA A 557 -12.14 -14.18 16.94
C ALA A 557 -12.19 -12.94 17.83
N LEU A 558 -11.44 -11.89 17.50
CA LEU A 558 -11.44 -10.63 18.26
C LEU A 558 -12.75 -9.86 18.09
N SER A 559 -13.31 -9.82 16.88
CA SER A 559 -14.65 -9.29 16.66
C SER A 559 -15.69 -10.05 17.51
N LEU A 560 -15.68 -11.38 17.48
CA LEU A 560 -16.56 -12.20 18.31
C LEU A 560 -16.36 -11.95 19.81
N ALA A 561 -15.11 -11.86 20.27
CA ALA A 561 -14.78 -11.60 21.67
C ALA A 561 -15.31 -10.23 22.16
N THR A 562 -15.22 -9.19 21.34
CA THR A 562 -15.79 -7.87 21.65
C THR A 562 -17.32 -7.91 21.77
N LEU A 563 -18.00 -8.72 20.96
CA LEU A 563 -19.45 -8.92 21.06
C LEU A 563 -19.84 -9.71 22.31
N MET A 564 -19.08 -10.76 22.66
CA MET A 564 -19.34 -11.59 23.83
C MET A 564 -19.14 -10.85 25.16
N ARG A 565 -18.08 -10.03 25.27
CA ARG A 565 -17.69 -9.36 26.53
C ARG A 565 -17.14 -7.95 26.30
N LYS A 566 -17.95 -7.06 25.73
CA LYS A 566 -17.57 -5.66 25.41
C LYS A 566 -16.81 -4.91 26.51
N HIS A 567 -17.14 -5.13 27.78
CA HIS A 567 -16.53 -4.43 28.92
C HIS A 567 -15.06 -4.79 29.20
N LEU A 568 -14.54 -5.86 28.57
CA LEU A 568 -13.13 -6.27 28.67
C LEU A 568 -12.24 -5.59 27.61
N PHE A 569 -12.84 -4.79 26.73
CA PHE A 569 -12.19 -4.15 25.59
C PHE A 569 -12.38 -2.63 25.65
N THR A 570 -11.37 -1.90 25.21
CA THR A 570 -11.44 -0.44 25.06
C THR A 570 -12.45 -0.04 23.97
N PRO A 571 -13.02 1.18 24.00
CA PRO A 571 -13.90 1.67 22.94
C PRO A 571 -13.27 1.59 21.55
N ALA A 572 -11.97 1.88 21.44
CA ALA A 572 -11.23 1.71 20.19
C ALA A 572 -11.20 0.24 19.72
N GLU A 573 -10.92 -0.71 20.62
CA GLU A 573 -11.02 -2.15 20.31
C GLU A 573 -12.46 -2.56 19.94
N GLN A 574 -13.48 -2.03 20.60
CA GLN A 574 -14.88 -2.30 20.29
C GLN A 574 -15.28 -1.77 18.90
N GLU A 575 -14.91 -0.53 18.57
CA GLU A 575 -15.16 0.05 17.24
C GLU A 575 -14.44 -0.73 16.14
N ASN A 576 -13.16 -1.08 16.36
CA ASN A 576 -12.41 -1.93 15.44
C ASN A 576 -13.05 -3.32 15.29
N GLY A 577 -13.62 -3.86 16.38
CA GLY A 577 -14.32 -5.14 16.39
C GLY A 577 -15.53 -5.18 15.47
N LYS A 578 -16.22 -4.05 15.25
CA LYS A 578 -17.41 -4.00 14.37
C LYS A 578 -17.11 -4.30 12.91
N SER A 579 -15.89 -4.00 12.44
CA SER A 579 -15.47 -4.19 11.06
C SER A 579 -14.44 -5.32 10.88
N ALA A 580 -13.73 -5.72 11.94
CA ALA A 580 -12.67 -6.73 11.88
C ALA A 580 -13.15 -8.09 11.32
N TRP A 581 -14.39 -8.52 11.59
CA TRP A 581 -14.90 -9.80 11.07
C TRP A 581 -14.88 -9.87 9.54
N LEU A 582 -15.18 -8.78 8.84
CA LEU A 582 -15.22 -8.75 7.38
C LEU A 582 -13.81 -8.86 6.77
N LEU A 583 -12.83 -8.19 7.40
CA LEU A 583 -11.41 -8.33 7.07
C LEU A 583 -10.96 -9.78 7.26
N GLY A 584 -11.35 -10.40 8.37
CA GLY A 584 -11.09 -11.80 8.64
C GLY A 584 -11.69 -12.76 7.63
N LEU A 585 -12.96 -12.55 7.26
CA LEU A 585 -13.61 -13.31 6.19
C LEU A 585 -12.91 -13.15 4.84
N SER A 586 -12.19 -12.06 4.63
CA SER A 586 -11.40 -11.80 3.42
C SER A 586 -9.97 -12.34 3.50
N PHE A 587 -9.59 -13.05 4.58
CA PHE A 587 -8.21 -13.48 4.86
C PHE A 587 -7.24 -12.28 4.99
N VAL A 588 -7.69 -11.22 5.68
CA VAL A 588 -6.89 -10.05 6.05
C VAL A 588 -6.68 -10.05 7.56
N SER A 589 -5.52 -10.54 8.01
CA SER A 589 -5.19 -10.70 9.43
C SER A 589 -4.94 -9.37 10.16
N GLU A 590 -4.72 -8.29 9.41
CA GLU A 590 -4.36 -6.95 9.89
C GLU A 590 -5.45 -6.32 10.76
N GLY A 591 -6.70 -6.75 10.62
CA GLY A 591 -7.81 -6.35 11.50
C GLY A 591 -7.57 -6.70 12.98
N ALA A 592 -6.66 -7.62 13.27
CA ALA A 592 -6.28 -8.00 14.64
C ALA A 592 -5.13 -7.12 15.22
N ILE A 593 -4.41 -6.36 14.39
CA ILE A 593 -3.23 -5.59 14.84
C ILE A 593 -3.58 -4.59 15.93
N PRO A 594 -4.67 -3.79 15.85
CA PRO A 594 -4.99 -2.82 16.90
C PRO A 594 -5.17 -3.48 18.29
N PHE A 595 -5.74 -4.68 18.34
CA PHE A 595 -5.93 -5.44 19.57
C PHE A 595 -4.59 -5.97 20.12
N ALA A 596 -3.76 -6.53 19.25
CA ALA A 596 -2.45 -7.05 19.65
C ALA A 596 -1.47 -5.94 20.05
N ALA A 597 -1.58 -4.75 19.45
CA ALA A 597 -0.80 -3.59 19.87
C ALA A 597 -1.21 -3.10 21.26
N ALA A 598 -2.51 -3.12 21.56
CA ALA A 598 -3.04 -2.73 22.87
C ALA A 598 -2.76 -3.77 23.97
N ASP A 599 -2.82 -5.07 23.65
CA ASP A 599 -2.74 -6.16 24.64
C ASP A 599 -2.04 -7.42 24.09
N PRO A 600 -0.73 -7.36 23.78
CA PRO A 600 -0.03 -8.41 23.03
C PRO A 600 0.02 -9.75 23.76
N PHE A 601 0.24 -9.74 25.08
CA PHE A 601 0.43 -10.95 25.88
C PHE A 601 -0.82 -11.79 26.04
N ARG A 602 -2.00 -11.19 25.90
CA ARG A 602 -3.28 -11.93 25.98
C ARG A 602 -3.80 -12.25 24.58
N VAL A 603 -3.67 -11.32 23.64
CA VAL A 603 -4.19 -11.49 22.28
C VAL A 603 -3.36 -12.51 21.51
N ILE A 604 -2.05 -12.32 21.37
CA ILE A 604 -1.23 -13.15 20.47
C ILE A 604 -1.27 -14.63 20.86
N PRO A 605 -1.04 -15.03 22.13
CA PRO A 605 -1.07 -16.46 22.48
C PRO A 605 -2.45 -17.09 22.28
N SER A 606 -3.55 -16.37 22.56
CA SER A 606 -4.90 -16.88 22.29
C SER A 606 -5.13 -17.11 20.80
N MET A 607 -4.70 -16.16 19.95
CA MET A 607 -4.82 -16.29 18.51
C MET A 607 -3.96 -17.44 17.97
N MET A 608 -2.74 -17.62 18.48
CA MET A 608 -1.87 -18.74 18.13
C MET A 608 -2.50 -20.09 18.43
N VAL A 609 -3.14 -20.25 19.60
CA VAL A 609 -3.81 -21.51 19.94
C VAL A 609 -4.99 -21.78 19.00
N GLY A 610 -5.82 -20.79 18.68
CA GLY A 610 -6.89 -21.02 17.69
C GLY A 610 -6.36 -21.29 16.29
N GLY A 611 -5.28 -20.61 15.87
CA GLY A 611 -4.59 -20.90 14.62
C GLY A 611 -4.08 -22.35 14.56
N ALA A 612 -3.45 -22.83 15.64
CA ALA A 612 -3.01 -24.22 15.77
C ALA A 612 -4.17 -25.22 15.63
N VAL A 613 -5.31 -24.95 16.28
CA VAL A 613 -6.52 -25.76 16.17
C VAL A 613 -7.04 -25.78 14.72
N THR A 614 -7.13 -24.61 14.08
CA THR A 614 -7.56 -24.51 12.69
C THR A 614 -6.64 -25.28 11.75
N GLY A 615 -5.32 -25.09 11.87
CA GLY A 615 -4.36 -25.81 11.04
C GLY A 615 -4.41 -27.33 11.26
N ALA A 616 -4.55 -27.78 12.51
CA ALA A 616 -4.71 -29.19 12.84
C ALA A 616 -5.95 -29.81 12.18
N ILE A 617 -7.11 -29.16 12.31
CA ILE A 617 -8.37 -29.68 11.75
C ILE A 617 -8.35 -29.62 10.21
N SER A 618 -7.82 -28.54 9.63
CA SER A 618 -7.69 -28.40 8.17
C SER A 618 -6.86 -29.54 7.57
N MET A 619 -5.70 -29.85 8.17
CA MET A 619 -4.85 -30.95 7.71
C MET A 619 -5.46 -32.33 8.01
N ALA A 620 -6.10 -32.52 9.17
CA ALA A 620 -6.76 -33.78 9.54
C ALA A 620 -7.91 -34.15 8.60
N THR A 621 -8.68 -33.15 8.15
CA THR A 621 -9.80 -33.31 7.21
C THR A 621 -9.35 -33.38 5.75
N GLY A 622 -8.05 -33.22 5.48
CA GLY A 622 -7.51 -33.20 4.12
C GLY A 622 -8.05 -32.03 3.28
N THR A 623 -8.39 -30.91 3.92
CA THR A 623 -8.93 -29.73 3.22
C THR A 623 -7.85 -29.14 2.31
N THR A 624 -8.21 -28.93 1.04
CA THR A 624 -7.36 -28.36 -0.02
C THR A 624 -7.88 -26.98 -0.44
N SER A 625 -6.98 -26.08 -0.81
CA SER A 625 -7.32 -24.79 -1.41
C SER A 625 -6.48 -24.56 -2.66
N ARG A 626 -7.16 -24.30 -3.78
CA ARG A 626 -6.52 -23.90 -5.04
C ARG A 626 -6.32 -22.38 -5.13
N ALA A 627 -7.03 -21.65 -4.28
CA ALA A 627 -6.90 -20.21 -4.16
C ALA A 627 -5.99 -19.87 -2.96
N PRO A 628 -5.02 -18.96 -3.14
CA PRO A 628 -4.13 -18.51 -2.08
C PRO A 628 -4.68 -17.35 -1.24
N HIS A 629 -5.79 -16.74 -1.66
CA HIS A 629 -6.33 -15.53 -1.08
C HIS A 629 -7.83 -15.41 -1.36
N GLY A 630 -8.52 -14.52 -0.64
CA GLY A 630 -9.95 -14.22 -0.81
C GLY A 630 -10.86 -14.81 0.25
N GLY A 631 -10.33 -15.64 1.16
CA GLY A 631 -11.06 -16.18 2.31
C GLY A 631 -12.40 -16.83 1.92
N ILE A 632 -13.49 -16.37 2.52
CA ILE A 632 -14.84 -16.91 2.27
C ILE A 632 -15.34 -16.62 0.84
N PHE A 633 -14.80 -15.60 0.17
CA PHE A 633 -15.21 -15.23 -1.18
C PHE A 633 -14.70 -16.19 -2.25
N VAL A 634 -13.81 -17.13 -1.89
CA VAL A 634 -13.27 -18.16 -2.79
C VAL A 634 -13.60 -19.57 -2.30
N LEU A 635 -14.65 -19.76 -1.49
CA LEU A 635 -15.05 -21.08 -0.99
C LEU A 635 -15.18 -22.12 -2.13
N PHE A 636 -15.65 -21.71 -3.30
CA PHE A 636 -15.75 -22.60 -4.48
C PHE A 636 -14.41 -23.14 -4.99
N ALA A 637 -13.27 -22.66 -4.51
CA ALA A 637 -11.93 -23.18 -4.80
C ALA A 637 -11.36 -24.07 -3.68
N ILE A 638 -12.19 -24.44 -2.69
CA ILE A 638 -11.80 -25.18 -1.48
C ILE A 638 -12.57 -26.49 -1.40
N HIS A 639 -11.88 -27.59 -1.06
CA HIS A 639 -12.51 -28.91 -0.94
C HIS A 639 -11.86 -29.80 0.14
N PRO A 640 -12.65 -30.48 1.02
CA PRO A 640 -14.09 -30.32 1.18
C PRO A 640 -14.44 -29.05 1.97
N LEU A 641 -15.54 -28.40 1.58
CA LEU A 641 -16.01 -27.15 2.21
C LEU A 641 -16.28 -27.29 3.71
N TRP A 642 -16.89 -28.40 4.13
CA TRP A 642 -17.24 -28.62 5.52
C TRP A 642 -16.00 -28.70 6.42
N GLY A 643 -14.89 -29.26 5.91
CA GLY A 643 -13.62 -29.37 6.65
C GLY A 643 -13.01 -27.99 6.90
N PHE A 644 -13.01 -27.14 5.87
CA PHE A 644 -12.56 -25.75 5.97
C PHE A 644 -13.37 -24.94 6.98
N LEU A 645 -14.71 -24.99 6.89
CA LEU A 645 -15.59 -24.25 7.78
C LEU A 645 -15.49 -24.75 9.23
N LEU A 646 -15.39 -26.07 9.42
CA LEU A 646 -15.18 -26.66 10.75
C LEU A 646 -13.87 -26.16 11.37
N ALA A 647 -12.78 -26.17 10.61
CA ALA A 647 -11.47 -25.71 11.07
C ALA A 647 -11.49 -24.23 11.44
N LEU A 648 -12.11 -23.38 10.61
CA LEU A 648 -12.22 -21.95 10.83
C LEU A 648 -13.06 -21.63 12.08
N VAL A 649 -14.24 -22.25 12.20
CA VAL A 649 -15.16 -22.03 13.33
C VAL A 649 -14.52 -22.51 14.64
N ALA A 650 -13.93 -23.71 14.65
CA ALA A 650 -13.28 -24.26 15.83
C ALA A 650 -12.16 -23.35 16.34
N GLY A 651 -11.23 -22.93 15.49
CA GLY A 651 -10.14 -22.04 15.91
C GLY A 651 -10.63 -20.65 16.29
N THR A 652 -11.64 -20.10 15.61
CA THR A 652 -12.26 -18.82 15.96
C THR A 652 -12.86 -18.86 17.37
N ILE A 653 -13.64 -19.91 17.68
CA ILE A 653 -14.24 -20.09 19.01
C ILE A 653 -13.14 -20.28 20.06
N THR A 654 -12.13 -21.12 19.79
CA THR A 654 -11.00 -21.33 20.70
C THR A 654 -10.29 -20.01 21.02
N SER A 655 -9.92 -19.24 19.99
CA SER A 655 -9.28 -17.93 20.14
C SER A 655 -10.14 -16.93 20.93
N ALA A 656 -11.44 -16.84 20.61
CA ALA A 656 -12.36 -15.92 21.27
C ALA A 656 -12.55 -16.27 22.75
N VAL A 657 -12.75 -17.54 23.07
CA VAL A 657 -12.89 -18.01 24.45
C VAL A 657 -11.61 -17.77 25.24
N LEU A 658 -10.45 -18.09 24.67
CA LEU A 658 -9.16 -17.93 25.35
C LEU A 658 -8.82 -16.46 25.61
N VAL A 659 -9.06 -15.55 24.65
CA VAL A 659 -8.74 -14.13 24.87
C VAL A 659 -9.69 -13.50 25.89
N VAL A 660 -10.97 -13.90 25.89
CA VAL A 660 -11.95 -13.49 26.91
C VAL A 660 -11.54 -14.01 28.28
N ALA A 661 -11.19 -15.29 28.39
CA ALA A 661 -10.74 -15.88 29.64
C ALA A 661 -9.45 -15.20 30.14
N ALA A 662 -8.46 -14.99 29.28
CA ALA A 662 -7.20 -14.34 29.63
C ALA A 662 -7.42 -12.90 30.13
N LYS A 663 -8.26 -12.12 29.45
CA LYS A 663 -8.61 -10.75 29.90
C LYS A 663 -9.43 -10.76 31.19
N GLN A 664 -10.28 -11.75 31.42
CA GLN A 664 -11.08 -11.85 32.64
C GLN A 664 -10.28 -12.31 33.87
N PHE A 665 -9.40 -13.29 33.73
CA PHE A 665 -8.62 -13.85 34.85
C PHE A 665 -7.30 -13.10 35.10
N TRP A 666 -6.80 -12.38 34.10
CA TRP A 666 -5.64 -11.50 34.24
C TRP A 666 -6.00 -10.08 33.79
N PRO A 667 -6.81 -9.33 34.54
CA PRO A 667 -7.31 -8.02 34.11
C PRO A 667 -6.20 -6.99 33.96
N ASN A 668 -6.28 -6.17 32.91
CA ASN A 668 -5.44 -4.99 32.76
C ASN A 668 -6.19 -3.76 33.28
N LYS A 669 -5.98 -3.42 34.55
CA LYS A 669 -6.69 -2.31 35.22
C LYS A 669 -6.53 -0.96 34.52
N ALA A 670 -5.43 -0.73 33.80
CA ALA A 670 -5.22 0.51 33.06
C ALA A 670 -6.09 0.58 31.79
N LEU A 671 -6.18 -0.52 31.03
CA LEU A 671 -7.06 -0.62 29.86
C LEU A 671 -8.54 -0.59 30.27
N GLU A 672 -8.91 -1.25 31.37
CA GLU A 672 -10.27 -1.23 31.90
C GLU A 672 -10.68 0.17 32.40
N ALA A 673 -9.77 0.89 33.05
CA ALA A 673 -10.04 2.26 33.50
C ALA A 673 -10.22 3.21 32.32
N SER A 674 -9.38 3.11 31.28
CA SER A 674 -9.54 3.86 30.03
C SER A 674 -10.88 3.54 29.34
N ALA A 675 -11.26 2.26 29.32
CA ALA A 675 -12.52 1.83 28.72
C ALA A 675 -13.76 2.36 29.46
N ARG A 676 -13.71 2.42 30.80
CA ARG A 676 -14.79 2.98 31.61
C ARG A 676 -14.87 4.50 31.54
N ALA A 677 -13.72 5.20 31.45
CA ALA A 677 -13.66 6.66 31.41
C ALA A 677 -14.18 7.27 30.10
N GLN A 678 -14.12 6.53 28.98
CA GLN A 678 -14.67 6.95 27.70
C GLN A 678 -16.13 6.54 27.47
N ALA A 679 -16.66 5.62 28.29
CA ALA A 679 -18.04 5.15 28.22
C ALA A 679 -18.99 5.89 29.18
N ALA A 680 -18.44 6.67 30.12
CA ALA A 680 -19.13 7.61 30.99
C ALA A 680 -19.06 9.00 30.37
#